data_AF-I4HL81-F1
#
_entry.id   AF-I4HL81-F1
#
_cell.length_a   1.000
_cell.length_b   1.000
_cell.length_c   1.000
_cell.angle_alpha   90.00
_cell.angle_beta   90.00
_cell.angle_gamma   90.00
#
_symmetry.space_group_name_H-M   'P 1'
#
loop_
_entity.id
_entity.type
_entity.pdbx_description
1 polymer ?
#
loop_
_entity_poly.entity_id
_entity_poly.type
_entity_poly.pdbx_seq_one_letter_code
_entity_poly.pdbx_strand_id
1 'polypeptide(L)'
;MFSLNDLYELIAKISNLKGILTLILGFVLLSILLLWRAKKLNLEPQNQILDSRWSYTSHEVKEFFKNLEPKGVELYKWTEITVDGIFPFIYGAFCATFIVLLYPTEVARILILFPAFTILTDLGENLTIFALASKYSKSQNSHLSNLTRIAMFFTRTKFVLLSTSLVIILIGGITKYHSFFFPLRVPIVFGLILVVFPVLANTLASVLFQNLFFMRGSWQLASVTVGSTMAALMVSFTSEEIFLKNPSLISSSSQNLLPLMRYGLALLLTLPTWVMVWWRSFSELKQREWFSGILAGLVASGGFIGLIAWLGSLLKDFSVKNLAIFRQIPALGQYISQLREEDFLGLALGIIGLLIYGLVIYFFKPRRKKIVSYLGEAPALLYALLLIWILTGVLGLLTSHLDPFHFPIILSLIGVSGLMYLFFEVDHYFKLAEIKYPDIEEQLQKGELNQEQYGTKKEQLNQDQLGKTKDFKEAIQKRLEKQTEADKTLVVVAASGGGIQAAGWTVQVLNGLQEELGPSFTQAIGLISSVSGGSVGTMFFFDRFGKKGFPEQQELEIVFNNATEDNLDAVGWGLAYPDLVRFWFPPLAGDKYNDRGYAIEEDWKGNMLYPKATLADRRAKIFEGQIPIPVFNATLVEDGRRFLISPMTFIKDNEDAERRKAFDFNTLFNNSENRITTESIIYDLNVTTAARLSASFPYVSPIARNNGDFTFNYHVADGGYFDNSGMFTAVEWLDKYLDDFSKNLNIKRVLLLQINASPEAKLPPKIKGDKGWFMEWIGPLQAVYSVRDSTQASRNSKEVELLAKRAERKGITIKPFVISFPEGYKQPLSWKLTEQQKENLRLGWKEIKGTPTFQQLQELWQKKWNIPHEWK
;
A
#
# COMPACT_ATOMS: atom_id res chain seq x y z
N MET A 1 5.81 15.05 59.49
CA MET A 1 5.08 14.63 58.28
C MET A 1 5.48 15.57 57.17
N PHE A 2 6.07 15.07 56.08
CA PHE A 2 6.40 15.88 54.90
C PHE A 2 5.08 16.28 54.23
N SER A 3 4.74 17.57 54.18
CA SER A 3 3.46 18.01 53.62
C SER A 3 3.52 18.05 52.09
N LEU A 4 2.36 18.05 51.43
CA LEU A 4 2.27 18.22 49.97
C LEU A 4 2.89 19.56 49.52
N ASN A 5 2.82 20.57 50.36
CA ASN A 5 3.42 21.89 50.11
C ASN A 5 4.94 21.82 50.13
N ASP A 6 5.54 21.08 51.07
CA ASP A 6 7.00 20.91 51.16
C ASP A 6 7.54 20.20 49.90
N LEU A 7 6.80 19.20 49.40
CA LEU A 7 7.14 18.49 48.17
C LEU A 7 7.04 19.41 46.94
N TYR A 8 5.96 20.19 46.82
CA TYR A 8 5.82 21.15 45.73
C TYR A 8 6.93 22.20 45.75
N GLU A 9 7.24 22.79 46.90
CA GLU A 9 8.31 23.80 47.01
C GLU A 9 9.68 23.25 46.64
N LEU A 10 9.97 22.00 47.01
CA LEU A 10 11.21 21.32 46.62
C LEU A 10 11.32 21.16 45.10
N ILE A 11 10.26 20.69 44.44
CA ILE A 11 10.22 20.54 42.98
C ILE A 11 10.26 21.91 42.28
N ALA A 12 9.54 22.90 42.80
CA ALA A 12 9.52 24.26 42.25
C ALA A 12 10.91 24.90 42.23
N LYS A 13 11.75 24.67 43.26
CA LYS A 13 13.13 25.18 43.31
C LYS A 13 14.01 24.66 42.17
N ILE A 14 13.78 23.43 41.73
CA ILE A 14 14.52 22.80 40.62
C ILE A 14 13.82 22.96 39.26
N SER A 15 12.61 23.54 39.23
CA SER A 15 11.81 23.73 38.02
C SER A 15 12.27 24.94 37.20
N ASN A 16 13.53 24.91 36.77
CA ASN A 16 14.15 25.93 35.92
C ASN A 16 15.11 25.26 34.93
N LEU A 17 15.62 26.02 33.94
CA LEU A 17 16.48 25.48 32.89
C LEU A 17 17.70 24.73 33.42
N LYS A 18 18.34 25.24 34.49
CA LYS A 18 19.50 24.58 35.11
C LYS A 18 19.10 23.24 35.72
N GLY A 19 18.01 23.19 36.49
CA GLY A 19 17.51 21.96 37.06
C GLY A 19 17.09 20.93 36.01
N ILE A 20 16.43 21.35 34.93
CA ILE A 20 16.11 20.47 33.79
C ILE A 20 17.37 19.89 33.17
N LEU A 21 18.37 20.72 32.87
CA LEU A 21 19.65 20.26 32.30
C LEU A 21 20.39 19.30 33.25
N THR A 22 20.36 19.55 34.55
CA THR A 22 20.92 18.64 35.56
C THR A 22 20.21 17.29 35.59
N LEU A 23 18.87 17.28 35.50
CA LEU A 23 18.09 16.04 35.43
C LEU A 23 18.34 15.27 34.12
N ILE A 24 18.45 15.97 32.98
CA ILE A 24 18.82 15.34 31.69
C ILE A 24 20.22 14.71 31.78
N LEU A 25 21.20 15.43 32.33
CA LEU A 25 22.55 14.90 32.51
C LEU A 25 22.55 13.68 33.43
N GLY A 26 21.82 13.73 34.55
CA GLY A 26 21.62 12.59 35.44
C GLY A 26 20.98 11.39 34.74
N PHE A 27 19.97 11.64 33.90
CA PHE A 27 19.30 10.61 33.11
C PHE A 27 20.25 9.96 32.11
N VAL A 28 21.06 10.75 31.39
CA VAL A 28 22.07 10.26 30.44
C VAL A 28 23.13 9.43 31.15
N LEU A 29 23.68 9.91 32.28
CA LEU A 29 24.70 9.20 33.05
C LEU A 29 24.18 7.84 33.56
N LEU A 30 22.97 7.81 34.13
CA LEU A 30 22.36 6.56 34.59
C LEU A 30 22.02 5.62 33.43
N SER A 31 21.57 6.15 32.29
CA SER A 31 21.34 5.36 31.07
C SER A 31 22.62 4.70 30.55
N ILE A 32 23.78 5.38 30.65
CA ILE A 32 25.08 4.79 30.31
C ILE A 32 25.42 3.62 31.25
N LEU A 33 25.16 3.76 32.56
CA LEU A 33 25.37 2.69 33.53
C LEU A 33 24.44 1.50 33.29
N LEU A 34 23.19 1.73 32.88
CA LEU A 34 22.25 0.69 32.48
C LEU A 34 22.71 -0.05 31.22
N LEU A 35 23.21 0.67 30.21
CA LEU A 35 23.80 0.07 29.01
C LEU A 35 25.06 -0.76 29.33
N TRP A 36 25.91 -0.26 30.22
CA TRP A 36 27.07 -0.98 30.73
C TRP A 36 26.66 -2.29 31.43
N ARG A 37 25.63 -2.22 32.30
CA ARG A 37 25.06 -3.41 32.97
C ARG A 37 24.54 -4.41 31.94
N ALA A 38 23.73 -3.98 30.98
CA ALA A 38 23.15 -4.85 29.97
C ALA A 38 24.24 -5.58 29.15
N LYS A 39 25.31 -4.85 28.78
CA LYS A 39 26.47 -5.44 28.10
C LYS A 39 27.21 -6.45 28.97
N LYS A 40 27.35 -6.19 30.28
CA LYS A 40 27.98 -7.11 31.23
C LYS A 40 27.16 -8.36 31.51
N LEU A 41 25.83 -8.27 31.42
CA LEU A 41 24.90 -9.40 31.57
C LEU A 41 24.72 -10.21 30.27
N ASN A 42 25.37 -9.81 29.17
CA ASN A 42 25.32 -10.46 27.86
C ASN A 42 23.88 -10.70 27.36
N LEU A 43 22.98 -9.73 27.61
CA LEU A 43 21.57 -9.86 27.26
C LEU A 43 21.38 -9.68 25.75
N GLU A 44 20.87 -10.70 25.08
CA GLU A 44 20.38 -10.57 23.70
C GLU A 44 19.16 -9.63 23.62
N PRO A 45 18.87 -8.99 22.47
CA PRO A 45 17.74 -8.06 22.31
C PRO A 45 16.37 -8.61 22.77
N GLN A 46 16.22 -9.93 22.75
CA GLN A 46 15.03 -10.69 23.12
C GLN A 46 14.91 -11.02 24.62
N ASN A 47 15.98 -10.82 25.40
CA ASN A 47 16.04 -11.05 26.85
C ASN A 47 16.11 -9.72 27.61
N GLN A 48 15.04 -8.94 27.53
CA GLN A 48 14.88 -7.72 28.33
C GLN A 48 14.98 -8.02 29.83
N ILE A 49 15.65 -7.14 30.59
CA ILE A 49 15.66 -7.15 32.07
C ILE A 49 14.24 -7.02 32.62
N LEU A 50 13.97 -7.56 33.81
CA LEU A 50 12.60 -7.70 34.34
C LEU A 50 11.91 -6.34 34.50
N ASP A 51 12.62 -5.34 35.00
CA ASP A 51 12.20 -3.95 35.25
C ASP A 51 11.87 -3.13 33.99
N SER A 52 12.35 -3.58 32.83
CA SER A 52 12.03 -3.02 31.51
C SER A 52 10.81 -3.66 30.85
N ARG A 53 10.31 -4.77 31.39
CA ARG A 53 9.13 -5.47 30.86
C ARG A 53 7.88 -4.88 31.50
N TRP A 54 6.83 -4.70 30.70
CA TRP A 54 5.53 -4.26 31.21
C TRP A 54 4.90 -5.24 32.22
N SER A 55 5.17 -6.54 32.04
CA SER A 55 4.69 -7.63 32.89
C SER A 55 5.53 -8.87 32.64
N TYR A 56 5.57 -9.79 33.61
CA TYR A 56 6.26 -11.07 33.48
C TYR A 56 5.64 -12.13 34.40
N THR A 57 5.77 -13.40 34.03
CA THR A 57 5.30 -14.56 34.80
C THR A 57 6.41 -15.13 35.69
N SER A 58 6.04 -15.96 36.68
CA SER A 58 7.03 -16.66 37.50
C SER A 58 7.94 -17.60 36.69
N HIS A 59 7.44 -18.13 35.57
CA HIS A 59 8.24 -18.91 34.63
C HIS A 59 9.31 -18.02 33.97
N GLU A 60 8.92 -16.86 33.43
CA GLU A 60 9.84 -15.92 32.78
C GLU A 60 10.90 -15.35 33.73
N VAL A 61 10.55 -15.12 35.00
CA VAL A 61 11.52 -14.72 36.04
C VAL A 61 12.55 -15.82 36.29
N LYS A 62 12.09 -17.07 36.40
CA LYS A 62 12.98 -18.22 36.59
C LYS A 62 13.88 -18.44 35.37
N GLU A 63 13.32 -18.32 34.17
CA GLU A 63 14.04 -18.45 32.91
C GLU A 63 15.08 -17.32 32.75
N PHE A 64 14.73 -16.09 33.09
CA PHE A 64 15.65 -14.95 33.09
C PHE A 64 16.86 -15.20 33.99
N PHE A 65 16.65 -15.59 35.26
CA PHE A 65 17.78 -15.87 36.15
C PHE A 65 18.55 -17.14 35.78
N LYS A 66 17.92 -18.13 35.14
CA LYS A 66 18.59 -19.32 34.62
C LYS A 66 19.54 -19.00 33.46
N ASN A 67 19.18 -18.03 32.63
CA ASN A 67 19.98 -17.60 31.49
C ASN A 67 21.15 -16.69 31.89
N LEU A 68 21.22 -16.24 33.15
CA LEU A 68 22.34 -15.47 33.69
C LEU A 68 23.35 -16.38 34.37
N GLU A 69 24.65 -16.08 34.19
CA GLU A 69 25.70 -16.68 35.00
C GLU A 69 25.53 -16.31 36.50
N PRO A 70 26.02 -17.12 37.45
CA PRO A 70 25.90 -16.83 38.88
C PRO A 70 26.41 -15.43 39.29
N LYS A 71 27.53 -14.99 38.69
CA LYS A 71 28.08 -13.62 38.86
C LYS A 71 27.16 -12.55 38.25
N GLY A 72 26.46 -12.88 37.16
CA GLY A 72 25.46 -12.01 36.54
C GLY A 72 24.23 -11.79 37.40
N VAL A 73 23.73 -12.84 38.07
CA VAL A 73 22.62 -12.72 39.04
C VAL A 73 23.01 -11.82 40.21
N GLU A 74 24.25 -11.95 40.71
CA GLU A 74 24.74 -11.10 41.80
C GLU A 74 24.94 -9.64 41.37
N LEU A 75 25.47 -9.40 40.17
CA LEU A 75 25.57 -8.06 39.59
C LEU A 75 24.18 -7.43 39.44
N TYR A 76 23.22 -8.15 38.85
CA TYR A 76 21.86 -7.67 38.65
C TYR A 76 21.21 -7.29 39.99
N LYS A 77 21.29 -8.19 40.99
CA LYS A 77 20.83 -7.95 42.37
C LYS A 77 21.33 -6.60 42.92
N TRP A 78 22.64 -6.34 42.89
CA TRP A 78 23.17 -5.10 43.47
C TRP A 78 22.85 -3.84 42.65
N THR A 79 22.69 -3.99 41.34
CA THR A 79 22.31 -2.86 40.48
C THR A 79 20.88 -2.38 40.71
N GLU A 80 19.97 -3.26 41.15
CA GLU A 80 18.59 -2.90 41.51
C GLU A 80 18.52 -1.87 42.66
N ILE A 81 19.42 -1.98 43.65
CA ILE A 81 19.44 -1.05 44.79
C ILE A 81 20.30 0.18 44.51
N THR A 82 21.28 0.09 43.61
CA THR A 82 22.23 1.18 43.35
C THR A 82 21.82 2.04 42.16
N VAL A 83 21.91 1.50 40.94
CA VAL A 83 21.60 2.24 39.72
C VAL A 83 20.08 2.44 39.59
N ASP A 84 19.29 1.37 39.72
CA ASP A 84 17.83 1.46 39.64
C ASP A 84 17.22 2.05 40.92
N GLY A 85 17.95 2.06 42.04
CA GLY A 85 17.51 2.77 43.24
C GLY A 85 17.49 4.30 43.07
N ILE A 86 18.39 4.85 42.25
CA ILE A 86 18.54 6.31 42.05
C ILE A 86 17.73 6.80 40.84
N PHE A 87 17.61 5.99 39.79
CA PHE A 87 16.97 6.36 38.53
C PHE A 87 15.54 6.89 38.64
N PRO A 88 14.67 6.35 39.52
CA PRO A 88 13.30 6.84 39.71
C PRO A 88 13.24 8.29 40.15
N PHE A 89 14.13 8.71 41.05
CA PHE A 89 14.18 10.08 41.50
C PHE A 89 14.49 11.05 40.37
N ILE A 90 15.32 10.66 39.40
CA ILE A 90 15.68 11.50 38.25
C ILE A 90 14.51 11.65 37.29
N TYR A 91 13.95 10.56 36.78
CA TYR A 91 12.85 10.68 35.81
C TYR A 91 11.54 11.15 36.47
N GLY A 92 11.32 10.82 37.75
CA GLY A 92 10.18 11.28 38.53
C GLY A 92 10.25 12.79 38.81
N ALA A 93 11.42 13.30 39.23
CA ALA A 93 11.63 14.74 39.38
C ALA A 93 11.55 15.48 38.03
N PHE A 94 11.98 14.85 36.94
CA PHE A 94 11.81 15.39 35.58
C PHE A 94 10.33 15.56 35.24
N CYS A 95 9.52 14.51 35.40
CA CYS A 95 8.08 14.59 35.17
C CYS A 95 7.40 15.63 36.07
N ALA A 96 7.73 15.64 37.36
CA ALA A 96 7.18 16.60 38.33
C ALA A 96 7.55 18.05 37.98
N THR A 97 8.78 18.28 37.51
CA THR A 97 9.25 19.60 37.04
C THR A 97 8.39 20.11 35.89
N PHE A 98 8.10 19.27 34.88
CA PHE A 98 7.23 19.68 33.78
C PHE A 98 5.80 19.94 34.25
N ILE A 99 5.26 19.14 35.18
CA ILE A 99 3.92 19.39 35.74
C ILE A 99 3.88 20.76 36.45
N VAL A 100 4.87 21.09 37.27
CA VAL A 100 4.97 22.39 37.94
C VAL A 100 5.11 23.54 36.93
N LEU A 101 5.84 23.32 35.84
CA LEU A 101 5.99 24.31 34.78
C LEU A 101 4.72 24.48 33.94
N LEU A 102 3.85 23.49 33.84
CA LEU A 102 2.71 23.49 32.91
C LEU A 102 1.39 23.88 33.56
N TYR A 103 1.22 23.63 34.85
CA TYR A 103 -0.05 23.82 35.54
C TYR A 103 -0.01 24.94 36.59
N PRO A 104 -1.16 25.57 36.91
CA PRO A 104 -1.28 26.46 38.06
C PRO A 104 -0.90 25.75 39.35
N THR A 105 -0.34 26.48 40.32
CA THR A 105 0.19 25.93 41.59
C THR A 105 -0.79 24.98 42.30
N GLU A 106 -2.07 25.33 42.38
CA GLU A 106 -3.07 24.51 43.08
C GLU A 106 -3.31 23.16 42.39
N VAL A 107 -3.24 23.13 41.07
CA VAL A 107 -3.40 21.90 40.28
C VAL A 107 -2.10 21.10 40.28
N ALA A 108 -0.96 21.78 40.11
CA ALA A 108 0.35 21.15 40.12
C ALA A 108 0.64 20.42 41.44
N ARG A 109 0.27 21.00 42.60
CA ARG A 109 0.39 20.37 43.92
C ARG A 109 -0.21 18.97 43.98
N ILE A 110 -1.34 18.76 43.32
CA ILE A 110 -2.02 17.46 43.28
C ILE A 110 -1.38 16.56 42.22
N LEU A 111 -1.13 17.10 41.02
CA LEU A 111 -0.63 16.31 39.88
C LEU A 111 0.80 15.78 40.08
N ILE A 112 1.65 16.44 40.87
CA ILE A 112 2.98 15.91 41.21
C ILE A 112 2.93 14.63 42.06
N LEU A 113 1.77 14.26 42.63
CA LEU A 113 1.61 12.99 43.31
C LEU A 113 1.78 11.81 42.35
N PHE A 114 1.41 11.93 41.08
CA PHE A 114 1.58 10.86 40.10
C PHE A 114 3.06 10.47 39.94
N PRO A 115 4.00 11.37 39.58
CA PRO A 115 5.42 11.02 39.52
C PRO A 115 6.02 10.66 40.88
N ALA A 116 5.53 11.22 42.00
CA ALA A 116 5.99 10.84 43.34
C ALA A 116 5.60 9.39 43.67
N PHE A 117 4.38 8.97 43.36
CA PHE A 117 3.96 7.58 43.50
C PHE A 117 4.68 6.67 42.50
N THR A 118 4.98 7.13 41.29
CA THR A 118 5.83 6.38 40.34
C THR A 118 7.16 6.02 40.98
N ILE A 119 7.85 6.99 41.61
CA ILE A 119 9.10 6.78 42.34
C ILE A 119 8.93 5.70 43.42
N LEU A 120 7.90 5.83 44.27
CA LEU A 120 7.65 4.88 45.36
C LEU A 120 7.39 3.47 44.83
N THR A 121 6.62 3.35 43.75
CA THR A 121 6.32 2.04 43.15
C THR A 121 7.51 1.40 42.46
N ASP A 122 8.37 2.18 41.81
CA ASP A 122 9.61 1.69 41.20
C ASP A 122 10.60 1.22 42.29
N LEU A 123 10.77 1.98 43.38
CA LEU A 123 11.56 1.52 44.53
C LEU A 123 11.00 0.22 45.13
N GLY A 124 9.67 0.09 45.21
CA GLY A 124 9.02 -1.15 45.62
C GLY A 124 9.33 -2.32 44.68
N GLU A 125 9.29 -2.08 43.37
CA GLU A 125 9.70 -3.04 42.34
C GLU A 125 11.15 -3.48 42.55
N ASN A 126 12.10 -2.55 42.63
CA ASN A 126 13.53 -2.84 42.71
C ASN A 126 13.88 -3.61 43.99
N LEU A 127 13.24 -3.27 45.13
CA LEU A 127 13.38 -4.04 46.37
C LEU A 127 12.84 -5.46 46.25
N THR A 128 11.73 -5.65 45.54
CA THR A 128 11.15 -6.98 45.33
C THR A 128 11.93 -7.82 44.32
N ILE A 129 12.50 -7.21 43.27
CA ILE A 129 13.42 -7.87 42.32
C ILE A 129 14.73 -8.23 43.01
N PHE A 130 15.26 -7.36 43.86
CA PHE A 130 16.40 -7.68 44.72
C PHE A 130 16.12 -8.90 45.61
N ALA A 131 14.93 -8.98 46.22
CA ALA A 131 14.53 -10.12 47.03
C ALA A 131 14.37 -11.41 46.19
N LEU A 132 13.84 -11.30 44.96
CA LEU A 132 13.74 -12.41 44.00
C LEU A 132 15.14 -12.94 43.63
N ALA A 133 16.06 -12.06 43.23
CA ALA A 133 17.43 -12.41 42.87
C ALA A 133 18.19 -13.02 44.07
N SER A 134 17.99 -12.46 45.27
CA SER A 134 18.58 -12.97 46.52
C SER A 134 18.07 -14.38 46.87
N LYS A 135 16.76 -14.64 46.67
CA LYS A 135 16.16 -15.95 46.93
C LYS A 135 16.61 -16.98 45.90
N TYR A 136 16.71 -16.60 44.63
CA TYR A 136 17.22 -17.48 43.56
C TYR A 136 18.70 -17.82 43.74
N SER A 137 19.52 -16.85 44.12
CA SER A 137 20.95 -17.05 44.42
C SER A 137 21.19 -18.02 45.60
N LYS A 138 20.27 -18.06 46.58
CA LYS A 138 20.30 -19.02 47.69
C LYS A 138 19.76 -20.42 47.33
N SER A 139 18.75 -20.51 46.45
CA SER A 139 18.16 -21.78 46.02
C SER A 139 17.51 -21.67 44.64
N GLN A 140 18.11 -22.35 43.65
CA GLN A 140 17.67 -22.36 42.25
C GLN A 140 16.31 -23.07 42.02
N ASN A 141 15.85 -23.87 42.99
CA ASN A 141 14.55 -24.57 42.97
C ASN A 141 13.46 -23.89 43.80
N SER A 142 13.68 -22.67 44.29
CA SER A 142 12.72 -21.98 45.14
C SER A 142 11.43 -21.57 44.41
N HIS A 143 10.28 -21.71 45.08
CA HIS A 143 9.00 -21.20 44.58
C HIS A 143 9.00 -19.66 44.67
N LEU A 144 9.05 -18.98 43.52
CA LEU A 144 9.13 -17.52 43.42
C LEU A 144 7.76 -16.83 43.29
N SER A 145 6.66 -17.59 43.16
CA SER A 145 5.35 -17.07 42.71
C SER A 145 4.81 -15.86 43.47
N ASN A 146 4.88 -15.86 44.80
CA ASN A 146 4.29 -14.80 45.61
C ASN A 146 5.09 -13.49 45.49
N LEU A 147 6.42 -13.57 45.53
CA LEU A 147 7.30 -12.41 45.31
C LEU A 147 7.18 -11.89 43.87
N THR A 148 7.05 -12.78 42.87
CA THR A 148 6.82 -12.37 41.47
C THR A 148 5.52 -11.61 41.31
N ARG A 149 4.44 -12.01 42.00
CA ARG A 149 3.16 -11.28 41.95
C ARG A 149 3.27 -9.88 42.52
N ILE A 150 3.99 -9.72 43.63
CA ILE A 150 4.23 -8.41 44.26
C ILE A 150 5.10 -7.53 43.35
N ALA A 151 6.21 -8.08 42.81
CA ALA A 151 7.06 -7.36 41.88
C ALA A 151 6.28 -6.90 40.64
N MET A 152 5.48 -7.79 40.04
CA MET A 152 4.64 -7.48 38.90
C MET A 152 3.57 -6.40 39.20
N PHE A 153 3.01 -6.40 40.42
CA PHE A 153 2.09 -5.35 40.84
C PHE A 153 2.78 -3.98 40.86
N PHE A 154 3.99 -3.90 41.43
CA PHE A 154 4.77 -2.67 41.42
C PHE A 154 5.19 -2.25 40.01
N THR A 155 5.69 -3.17 39.18
CA THR A 155 6.02 -2.91 37.76
C THR A 155 4.83 -2.29 37.01
N ARG A 156 3.65 -2.91 37.09
CA ARG A 156 2.45 -2.42 36.40
C ARG A 156 2.02 -1.05 36.91
N THR A 157 2.02 -0.88 38.23
CA THR A 157 1.61 0.38 38.86
C THR A 157 2.54 1.52 38.48
N LYS A 158 3.86 1.28 38.51
CA LYS A 158 4.90 2.22 38.02
C LYS A 158 4.59 2.67 36.61
N PHE A 159 4.44 1.73 35.68
CA PHE A 159 4.22 2.06 34.28
C PHE A 159 2.92 2.84 34.06
N VAL A 160 1.83 2.48 34.75
CA VAL A 160 0.57 3.23 34.67
C VAL A 160 0.74 4.67 35.18
N LEU A 161 1.38 4.85 36.34
CA LEU A 161 1.60 6.19 36.91
C LEU A 161 2.56 7.04 36.07
N LEU A 162 3.61 6.43 35.50
CA LEU A 162 4.53 7.10 34.59
C LEU A 162 3.83 7.53 33.29
N SER A 163 3.09 6.62 32.66
CA SER A 163 2.33 6.93 31.44
C SER A 163 1.28 8.02 31.71
N THR A 164 0.60 7.96 32.86
CA THR A 164 -0.35 9.01 33.28
C THR A 164 0.35 10.35 33.46
N SER A 165 1.55 10.36 34.08
CA SER A 165 2.37 11.57 34.23
C SER A 165 2.74 12.18 32.87
N LEU A 166 3.13 11.35 31.89
CA LEU A 166 3.44 11.80 30.53
C LEU A 166 2.21 12.36 29.81
N VAL A 167 1.03 11.74 29.97
CA VAL A 167 -0.24 12.26 29.41
C VAL A 167 -0.62 13.59 30.07
N ILE A 168 -0.47 13.72 31.38
CA ILE A 168 -0.70 14.98 32.10
C ILE A 168 0.23 16.07 31.55
N ILE A 169 1.52 15.77 31.34
CA ILE A 169 2.48 16.70 30.75
C ILE A 169 2.07 17.08 29.32
N LEU A 170 1.64 16.11 28.50
CA LEU A 170 1.18 16.37 27.14
C LEU A 170 -0.03 17.29 27.11
N ILE A 171 -1.07 17.00 27.92
CA ILE A 171 -2.27 17.83 28.04
C ILE A 171 -1.87 19.23 28.52
N GLY A 172 -1.03 19.32 29.56
CA GLY A 172 -0.58 20.58 30.12
C GLY A 172 0.19 21.42 29.10
N GLY A 173 1.02 20.78 28.28
CA GLY A 173 1.71 21.39 27.16
C GLY A 173 0.74 21.94 26.12
N ILE A 174 -0.22 21.11 25.68
CA ILE A 174 -1.25 21.51 24.71
C ILE A 174 -2.09 22.66 25.25
N THR A 175 -2.54 22.61 26.51
CA THR A 175 -3.40 23.66 27.09
C THR A 175 -2.63 24.95 27.35
N LYS A 176 -1.42 24.86 27.90
CA LYS A 176 -0.61 26.05 28.23
C LYS A 176 -0.09 26.76 26.99
N TYR A 177 0.25 26.00 25.96
CA TYR A 177 0.79 26.51 24.70
C TYR A 177 -0.19 26.37 23.54
N HIS A 178 -1.51 26.25 23.82
CA HIS A 178 -2.54 26.12 22.79
C HIS A 178 -2.45 27.26 21.77
N SER A 179 -2.29 28.49 22.27
CA SER A 179 -2.14 29.69 21.44
C SER A 179 -0.94 29.64 20.50
N PHE A 180 0.07 28.80 20.80
CA PHE A 180 1.24 28.59 19.95
C PHE A 180 1.02 27.46 18.94
N PHE A 181 0.54 26.29 19.39
CA PHE A 181 0.39 25.12 18.53
C PHE A 181 -0.79 25.22 17.57
N PHE A 182 -1.89 25.83 17.99
CA PHE A 182 -3.12 25.87 17.20
C PHE A 182 -2.94 26.64 15.89
N PRO A 183 -2.37 27.86 15.85
CA PRO A 183 -2.12 28.55 14.58
C PRO A 183 -1.15 27.79 13.67
N LEU A 184 -0.15 27.12 14.26
CA LEU A 184 0.90 26.38 13.53
C LEU A 184 0.52 24.95 13.15
N ARG A 185 -0.71 24.50 13.41
CA ARG A 185 -1.13 23.10 13.20
C ARG A 185 -0.89 22.59 11.77
N VAL A 186 -1.19 23.41 10.76
CA VAL A 186 -1.01 23.05 9.34
C VAL A 186 0.48 22.85 9.00
N PRO A 187 1.37 23.84 9.21
CA PRO A 187 2.78 23.64 8.92
C PRO A 187 3.44 22.57 9.81
N ILE A 188 2.98 22.38 11.05
CA ILE A 188 3.47 21.28 11.91
C ILE A 188 3.11 19.92 11.29
N VAL A 189 1.86 19.71 10.88
CA VAL A 189 1.42 18.42 10.31
C VAL A 189 2.19 18.12 9.01
N PHE A 190 2.23 19.07 8.06
CA PHE A 190 2.94 18.85 6.80
C PHE A 190 4.47 18.79 6.96
N GLY A 191 5.04 19.57 7.87
CA GLY A 191 6.45 19.48 8.24
C GLY A 191 6.80 18.11 8.83
N LEU A 192 5.95 17.59 9.73
CA LEU A 192 6.11 16.23 10.26
C LEU A 192 6.00 15.18 9.16
N ILE A 193 5.08 15.32 8.20
CA ILE A 193 4.99 14.41 7.05
C ILE A 193 6.32 14.41 6.27
N LEU A 194 6.88 15.59 5.93
CA LEU A 194 8.13 15.69 5.17
C LEU A 194 9.34 15.05 5.88
N VAL A 195 9.34 15.01 7.22
CA VAL A 195 10.43 14.42 8.02
C VAL A 195 10.19 12.94 8.31
N VAL A 196 8.98 12.59 8.77
CA VAL A 196 8.65 11.27 9.29
C VAL A 196 8.34 10.28 8.17
N PHE A 197 7.64 10.70 7.10
CA PHE A 197 7.25 9.80 6.02
C PHE A 197 8.45 9.17 5.31
N PRO A 198 9.52 9.90 4.92
CA PRO A 198 10.70 9.28 4.32
C PRO A 198 11.37 8.23 5.23
N VAL A 199 11.41 8.49 6.54
CA VAL A 199 11.99 7.57 7.51
C VAL A 199 11.12 6.33 7.68
N LEU A 200 9.81 6.49 7.89
CA LEU A 200 8.86 5.38 8.03
C LEU A 200 8.79 4.50 6.77
N ALA A 201 8.71 5.13 5.60
CA ALA A 201 8.68 4.45 4.31
C ALA A 201 9.95 3.63 4.03
N ASN A 202 11.08 3.97 4.65
CA ASN A 202 12.34 3.26 4.50
C ASN A 202 12.68 2.33 5.67
N THR A 203 11.83 2.25 6.71
CA THR A 203 12.02 1.42 7.89
C THR A 203 10.80 0.53 8.12
N LEU A 204 9.81 1.00 8.90
CA LEU A 204 8.65 0.23 9.37
C LEU A 204 7.66 -0.11 8.26
N ALA A 205 7.40 0.81 7.32
CA ALA A 205 6.40 0.65 6.25
C ALA A 205 7.03 0.36 4.88
N SER A 206 8.21 -0.26 4.90
CA SER A 206 9.06 -0.38 3.72
C SER A 206 8.59 -1.39 2.68
N VAL A 207 7.67 -2.29 3.03
CA VAL A 207 7.00 -3.17 2.06
C VAL A 207 6.07 -2.38 1.11
N LEU A 208 5.46 -1.30 1.61
CA LEU A 208 4.46 -0.52 0.86
C LEU A 208 5.08 0.68 0.12
N PHE A 209 5.92 1.45 0.82
CA PHE A 209 6.29 2.79 0.36
C PHE A 209 7.75 2.97 -0.05
N GLN A 210 8.64 2.01 0.26
CA GLN A 210 10.07 2.17 0.00
C GLN A 210 10.38 2.42 -1.48
N ASN A 211 9.63 1.76 -2.36
CA ASN A 211 9.83 1.84 -3.81
C ASN A 211 9.53 3.25 -4.38
N LEU A 212 8.78 4.10 -3.67
CA LEU A 212 8.58 5.52 -4.03
C LEU A 212 9.89 6.34 -4.05
N PHE A 213 10.91 5.90 -3.32
CA PHE A 213 12.17 6.62 -3.16
C PHE A 213 13.26 6.19 -4.17
N PHE A 214 12.98 5.22 -5.04
CA PHE A 214 13.91 4.76 -6.07
C PHE A 214 13.64 5.45 -7.41
N MET A 215 14.57 6.31 -7.84
CA MET A 215 14.47 7.04 -9.10
C MET A 215 15.19 6.29 -10.22
N ARG A 216 14.56 6.24 -11.39
CA ARG A 216 15.06 5.51 -12.58
C ARG A 216 15.87 6.39 -13.54
N GLY A 217 15.87 7.71 -13.33
CA GLY A 217 16.64 8.64 -14.15
C GLY A 217 17.15 9.86 -13.38
N SER A 218 18.19 10.49 -13.91
CA SER A 218 18.80 11.71 -13.35
C SER A 218 17.78 12.85 -13.19
N TRP A 219 16.85 13.00 -14.13
CA TRP A 219 15.81 14.01 -14.06
C TRP A 219 14.74 13.69 -12.99
N GLN A 220 14.38 12.41 -12.77
CA GLN A 220 13.43 12.03 -11.73
C GLN A 220 14.02 12.37 -10.36
N LEU A 221 15.31 12.06 -10.18
CA LEU A 221 16.10 12.44 -9.01
C LEU A 221 16.12 13.95 -8.79
N ALA A 222 16.39 14.72 -9.85
CA ALA A 222 16.41 16.17 -9.80
C ALA A 222 15.03 16.76 -9.47
N SER A 223 13.97 16.27 -10.11
CA SER A 223 12.61 16.80 -9.94
C SER A 223 12.05 16.54 -8.54
N VAL A 224 12.29 15.37 -7.94
CA VAL A 224 11.91 15.10 -6.53
C VAL A 224 12.73 15.95 -5.55
N THR A 225 14.01 16.17 -5.85
CA THR A 225 14.86 17.09 -5.06
C THR A 225 14.29 18.51 -5.08
N VAL A 226 13.86 19.00 -6.24
CA VAL A 226 13.20 20.31 -6.39
C VAL A 226 11.82 20.31 -5.73
N GLY A 227 10.99 19.29 -5.97
CA GLY A 227 9.63 19.20 -5.42
C GLY A 227 9.60 19.14 -3.89
N SER A 228 10.59 18.50 -3.26
CA SER A 228 10.73 18.50 -1.80
C SER A 228 11.16 19.86 -1.27
N THR A 229 12.12 20.53 -1.95
CA THR A 229 12.49 21.92 -1.66
C THR A 229 11.31 22.85 -1.74
N MET A 230 10.52 22.70 -2.79
CA MET A 230 9.28 23.40 -2.93
C MET A 230 8.42 23.14 -1.68
N ALA A 231 7.97 21.91 -1.45
CA ALA A 231 7.04 21.59 -0.36
C ALA A 231 7.51 22.14 1.00
N ALA A 232 8.80 22.00 1.31
CA ALA A 232 9.41 22.52 2.53
C ALA A 232 9.42 24.05 2.60
N LEU A 233 9.69 24.75 1.50
CA LEU A 233 9.58 26.21 1.45
C LEU A 233 8.17 26.66 1.76
N MET A 234 7.14 26.03 1.16
CA MET A 234 5.75 26.40 1.43
C MET A 234 5.38 26.24 2.92
N VAL A 235 5.82 25.15 3.56
CA VAL A 235 5.66 24.94 5.01
C VAL A 235 6.36 26.05 5.81
N SER A 236 7.59 26.38 5.46
CA SER A 236 8.36 27.41 6.16
C SER A 236 7.80 28.82 5.95
N PHE A 237 7.35 29.17 4.74
CA PHE A 237 6.68 30.44 4.45
C PHE A 237 5.38 30.58 5.22
N THR A 238 4.56 29.52 5.21
CA THR A 238 3.30 29.49 5.99
C THR A 238 3.58 29.68 7.48
N SER A 239 4.64 29.05 8.00
CA SER A 239 5.06 29.21 9.40
C SER A 239 5.46 30.64 9.74
N GLU A 240 6.30 31.27 8.89
CA GLU A 240 6.72 32.66 9.04
C GLU A 240 5.52 33.61 9.00
N GLU A 241 4.60 33.43 8.06
CA GLU A 241 3.39 34.26 7.94
C GLU A 241 2.56 34.24 9.23
N ILE A 242 2.38 33.03 9.82
CA ILE A 242 1.66 32.83 11.08
C ILE A 242 2.40 33.52 12.24
N PHE A 243 3.73 33.41 12.33
CA PHE A 243 4.53 34.06 13.37
C PHE A 243 4.43 35.59 13.28
N LEU A 244 4.47 36.15 12.07
CA LEU A 244 4.36 37.59 11.88
C LEU A 244 2.96 38.12 12.23
N LYS A 245 1.90 37.33 12.01
CA LYS A 245 0.52 37.71 12.42
C LYS A 245 0.31 37.59 13.92
N ASN A 246 1.07 36.72 14.58
CA ASN A 246 0.98 36.46 16.01
C ASN A 246 2.33 36.76 16.70
N PRO A 247 2.76 38.04 16.75
CA PRO A 247 4.08 38.42 17.27
C PRO A 247 4.29 38.05 18.75
N SER A 248 3.21 37.77 19.49
CA SER A 248 3.25 37.25 20.86
C SER A 248 3.85 35.84 20.97
N LEU A 249 3.92 35.09 19.87
CA LEU A 249 4.47 33.72 19.83
C LEU A 249 6.00 33.68 19.78
N ILE A 250 6.64 34.81 19.50
CA ILE A 250 8.06 34.88 19.15
C ILE A 250 8.68 36.15 19.75
N SER A 251 9.85 36.01 20.37
CA SER A 251 10.57 37.16 20.95
C SER A 251 10.97 38.19 19.90
N SER A 252 11.04 39.47 20.27
CA SER A 252 11.37 40.57 19.35
C SER A 252 12.74 40.40 18.67
N SER A 253 13.72 39.80 19.34
CA SER A 253 15.03 39.49 18.75
C SER A 253 14.95 38.38 17.69
N SER A 254 14.07 37.40 17.89
CA SER A 254 13.82 36.32 16.94
C SER A 254 13.04 36.79 15.71
N GLN A 255 12.21 37.84 15.81
CA GLN A 255 11.43 38.36 14.67
C GLN A 255 12.34 38.84 13.52
N ASN A 256 13.47 39.47 13.84
CA ASN A 256 14.44 39.90 12.83
C ASN A 256 15.18 38.75 12.13
N LEU A 257 15.14 37.55 12.71
CA LEU A 257 15.78 36.35 12.18
C LEU A 257 14.81 35.46 11.41
N LEU A 258 13.50 35.78 11.38
CA LEU A 258 12.47 34.99 10.70
C LEU A 258 12.83 34.66 9.24
N PRO A 259 13.33 35.60 8.41
CA PRO A 259 13.70 35.28 7.03
C PRO A 259 14.84 34.27 6.93
N LEU A 260 15.81 34.31 7.86
CA LEU A 260 16.91 33.35 7.92
C LEU A 260 16.41 31.99 8.44
N MET A 261 15.58 32.00 9.47
CA MET A 261 14.95 30.82 10.06
C MET A 261 14.07 30.09 9.05
N ARG A 262 13.38 30.80 8.14
CA ARG A 262 12.57 30.21 7.06
C ARG A 262 13.41 29.28 6.20
N TYR A 263 14.55 29.75 5.69
CA TYR A 263 15.41 28.94 4.83
C TYR A 263 16.10 27.81 5.62
N GLY A 264 16.48 28.05 6.87
CA GLY A 264 17.01 27.01 7.76
C GLY A 264 15.99 25.90 8.02
N LEU A 265 14.74 26.25 8.33
CA LEU A 265 13.64 25.30 8.50
C LEU A 265 13.35 24.55 7.20
N ALA A 266 13.30 25.25 6.06
CA ALA A 266 13.08 24.60 4.77
C ALA A 266 14.16 23.55 4.50
N LEU A 267 15.44 23.87 4.73
CA LEU A 267 16.53 22.91 4.59
C LEU A 267 16.36 21.70 5.52
N LEU A 268 16.02 21.92 6.79
CA LEU A 268 15.78 20.81 7.73
C LEU A 268 14.65 19.89 7.28
N LEU A 269 13.58 20.44 6.70
CA LEU A 269 12.42 19.68 6.23
C LEU A 269 12.70 18.91 4.92
N THR A 270 13.60 19.39 4.04
CA THR A 270 13.93 18.69 2.79
C THR A 270 14.89 17.53 2.98
N LEU A 271 15.84 17.66 3.91
CA LEU A 271 16.97 16.75 4.07
C LEU A 271 16.57 15.26 4.16
N PRO A 272 15.55 14.85 4.93
CA PRO A 272 15.16 13.45 5.00
C PRO A 272 14.75 12.87 3.65
N THR A 273 14.04 13.64 2.83
CA THR A 273 13.66 13.21 1.47
C THR A 273 14.89 13.14 0.57
N TRP A 274 15.74 14.17 0.56
CA TRP A 274 16.97 14.18 -0.22
C TRP A 274 17.87 12.98 0.10
N VAL A 275 18.18 12.77 1.38
CA VAL A 275 19.03 11.66 1.84
C VAL A 275 18.45 10.32 1.39
N MET A 276 17.15 10.09 1.58
CA MET A 276 16.53 8.82 1.20
C MET A 276 16.53 8.60 -0.32
N VAL A 277 16.13 9.60 -1.11
CA VAL A 277 16.07 9.44 -2.58
C VAL A 277 17.47 9.31 -3.16
N TRP A 278 18.45 10.09 -2.70
CA TRP A 278 19.83 9.99 -3.16
C TRP A 278 20.46 8.65 -2.77
N TRP A 279 20.26 8.19 -1.53
CA TRP A 279 20.80 6.93 -1.08
C TRP A 279 20.19 5.73 -1.82
N ARG A 280 18.86 5.68 -1.95
CA ARG A 280 18.15 4.58 -2.61
C ARG A 280 18.41 4.53 -4.11
N SER A 281 18.45 5.68 -4.77
CA SER A 281 18.66 5.73 -6.23
C SER A 281 20.10 5.40 -6.64
N PHE A 282 21.05 5.32 -5.70
CA PHE A 282 22.43 4.93 -5.99
C PHE A 282 22.54 3.49 -6.52
N SER A 283 21.64 2.58 -6.10
CA SER A 283 21.66 1.19 -6.58
C SER A 283 21.05 1.01 -7.97
N GLU A 284 20.20 1.95 -8.42
CA GLU A 284 19.46 1.84 -9.68
C GLU A 284 20.12 2.62 -10.82
N LEU A 285 20.84 3.70 -10.49
CA LEU A 285 21.42 4.61 -11.46
C LEU A 285 22.91 4.35 -11.67
N LYS A 286 23.38 4.56 -12.89
CA LYS A 286 24.82 4.62 -13.15
C LYS A 286 25.42 5.81 -12.38
N GLN A 287 26.64 5.68 -11.88
CA GLN A 287 27.31 6.70 -11.07
C GLN A 287 27.26 8.11 -11.68
N ARG A 288 27.43 8.23 -13.01
CA ARG A 288 27.34 9.50 -13.74
C ARG A 288 25.92 10.08 -13.75
N GLU A 289 24.90 9.25 -13.91
CA GLU A 289 23.48 9.67 -13.93
C GLU A 289 23.03 10.08 -12.53
N TRP A 290 23.43 9.31 -11.52
CA TRP A 290 23.18 9.62 -10.12
C TRP A 290 23.79 10.97 -9.72
N PHE A 291 25.09 11.18 -10.01
CA PHE A 291 25.76 12.44 -9.67
C PHE A 291 25.18 13.63 -10.43
N SER A 292 24.91 13.47 -11.73
CA SER A 292 24.32 14.55 -12.53
C SER A 292 22.89 14.90 -12.08
N GLY A 293 22.09 13.91 -11.66
CA GLY A 293 20.76 14.15 -11.09
C GLY A 293 20.78 14.90 -9.77
N ILE A 294 21.72 14.57 -8.86
CA ILE A 294 21.92 15.31 -7.61
C ILE A 294 22.33 16.75 -7.90
N LEU A 295 23.34 16.94 -8.75
CA LEU A 295 23.84 18.27 -9.09
C LEU A 295 22.76 19.12 -9.75
N ALA A 296 22.04 18.57 -10.72
CA ALA A 296 20.94 19.26 -11.38
C ALA A 296 19.82 19.61 -10.39
N GLY A 297 19.45 18.69 -9.49
CA GLY A 297 18.45 18.93 -8.45
C GLY A 297 18.84 20.04 -7.48
N LEU A 298 20.10 20.06 -7.04
CA LEU A 298 20.65 21.10 -6.15
C LEU A 298 20.70 22.47 -6.84
N VAL A 299 21.21 22.54 -8.08
CA VAL A 299 21.27 23.77 -8.88
C VAL A 299 19.87 24.31 -9.15
N ALA A 300 18.94 23.45 -9.55
CA ALA A 300 17.55 23.85 -9.79
C ALA A 300 16.84 24.30 -8.51
N SER A 301 17.09 23.64 -7.38
CA SER A 301 16.55 24.04 -6.07
C SER A 301 17.10 25.41 -5.63
N GLY A 302 18.40 25.64 -5.79
CA GLY A 302 19.03 26.93 -5.53
C GLY A 302 18.51 28.04 -6.45
N GLY A 303 18.36 27.74 -7.75
CA GLY A 303 17.76 28.64 -8.73
C GLY A 303 16.32 28.99 -8.39
N PHE A 304 15.52 28.02 -7.94
CA PHE A 304 14.15 28.25 -7.49
C PHE A 304 14.08 29.11 -6.22
N ILE A 305 14.95 28.87 -5.23
CA ILE A 305 15.08 29.74 -4.05
C ILE A 305 15.45 31.17 -4.46
N GLY A 306 16.41 31.31 -5.39
CA GLY A 306 16.81 32.61 -5.94
C GLY A 306 15.67 33.33 -6.67
N LEU A 307 14.87 32.59 -7.46
CA LEU A 307 13.68 33.10 -8.12
C LEU A 307 12.65 33.63 -7.10
N ILE A 308 12.42 32.89 -6.01
CA ILE A 308 11.50 33.32 -4.95
C ILE A 308 12.02 34.58 -4.25
N ALA A 309 13.32 34.62 -3.93
CA ALA A 309 13.92 35.80 -3.31
C ALA A 309 13.80 37.04 -4.23
N TRP A 310 14.04 36.86 -5.53
CA TRP A 310 13.88 37.90 -6.54
C TRP A 310 12.41 38.35 -6.69
N LEU A 311 11.47 37.42 -6.78
CA LEU A 311 10.02 37.72 -6.81
C LEU A 311 9.58 38.47 -5.57
N GLY A 312 10.07 38.08 -4.39
CA GLY A 312 9.82 38.79 -3.14
C GLY A 312 10.34 40.24 -3.16
N SER A 313 11.51 40.48 -3.77
CA SER A 313 12.02 41.85 -3.97
C SER A 313 11.13 42.65 -4.92
N LEU A 314 10.73 42.05 -6.05
CA LEU A 314 9.90 42.72 -7.04
C LEU A 314 8.51 43.08 -6.48
N LEU A 315 7.91 42.20 -5.68
CA LEU A 315 6.63 42.45 -5.02
C LEU A 315 6.70 43.57 -3.97
N LYS A 316 7.87 43.83 -3.36
CA LYS A 316 8.06 45.01 -2.48
C LYS A 316 8.05 46.31 -3.27
N ASP A 317 8.65 46.30 -4.46
CA ASP A 317 8.69 47.47 -5.34
C ASP A 317 7.33 47.74 -6.03
N PHE A 318 6.52 46.68 -6.21
CA PHE A 318 5.21 46.74 -6.83
C PHE A 318 4.12 46.91 -5.76
N SER A 319 3.71 48.15 -5.47
CA SER A 319 2.57 48.40 -4.56
C SER A 319 1.26 47.88 -5.17
N VAL A 320 0.95 46.59 -4.96
CA VAL A 320 -0.29 45.93 -5.42
C VAL A 320 -1.54 46.68 -4.92
N LYS A 321 -1.41 47.40 -3.80
CA LYS A 321 -2.43 48.30 -3.23
C LYS A 321 -2.83 49.46 -4.16
N ASN A 322 -2.03 49.78 -5.17
CA ASN A 322 -2.27 50.87 -6.13
C ASN A 322 -2.88 50.41 -7.46
N LEU A 323 -3.15 49.12 -7.67
CA LEU A 323 -3.82 48.63 -8.88
C LEU A 323 -5.27 49.13 -8.96
N ALA A 324 -5.59 49.81 -10.06
CA ALA A 324 -6.88 50.49 -10.28
C ALA A 324 -8.10 49.54 -10.22
N ILE A 325 -7.93 48.26 -10.56
CA ILE A 325 -8.99 47.23 -10.52
C ILE A 325 -9.52 47.02 -9.10
N PHE A 326 -8.67 47.09 -8.07
CA PHE A 326 -9.09 46.83 -6.69
C PHE A 326 -9.82 48.01 -6.03
N ARG A 327 -9.77 49.20 -6.64
CA ARG A 327 -10.58 50.35 -6.22
C ARG A 327 -12.04 50.25 -6.68
N GLN A 328 -12.36 49.37 -7.64
CA GLN A 328 -13.71 49.23 -8.19
C GLN A 328 -14.62 48.30 -7.35
N ILE A 329 -14.06 47.51 -6.43
CA ILE A 329 -14.82 46.63 -5.52
C ILE A 329 -14.46 47.02 -4.08
N PRO A 330 -15.26 47.87 -3.39
CA PRO A 330 -14.91 48.45 -2.09
C PRO A 330 -14.55 47.43 -1.00
N ALA A 331 -15.29 46.32 -0.93
CA ALA A 331 -15.03 45.25 0.04
C ALA A 331 -13.68 44.54 -0.21
N LEU A 332 -13.34 44.32 -1.47
CA LEU A 332 -12.06 43.70 -1.86
C LEU A 332 -10.90 44.69 -1.63
N GLY A 333 -11.11 45.96 -1.94
CA GLY A 333 -10.15 47.04 -1.69
C GLY A 333 -9.82 47.22 -0.20
N GLN A 334 -10.82 47.14 0.69
CA GLN A 334 -10.59 47.16 2.14
C GLN A 334 -9.79 45.94 2.61
N TYR A 335 -10.14 44.73 2.18
CA TYR A 335 -9.40 43.51 2.54
C TYR A 335 -7.93 43.55 2.05
N ILE A 336 -7.72 43.93 0.79
CA ILE A 336 -6.38 44.03 0.18
C ILE A 336 -5.54 45.12 0.86
N SER A 337 -6.16 46.20 1.33
CA SER A 337 -5.44 47.26 2.07
C SER A 337 -4.87 46.76 3.40
N GLN A 338 -5.50 45.75 4.01
CA GLN A 338 -5.10 45.13 5.27
C GLN A 338 -4.03 44.03 5.10
N LEU A 339 -3.85 43.51 3.88
CA LEU A 339 -2.79 42.53 3.59
C LEU A 339 -1.41 43.20 3.69
N ARG A 340 -0.45 42.46 4.27
CA ARG A 340 0.96 42.84 4.30
C ARG A 340 1.63 42.42 3.00
N GLU A 341 2.74 43.06 2.64
CA GLU A 341 3.55 42.70 1.46
C GLU A 341 3.94 41.21 1.45
N GLU A 342 4.16 40.63 2.63
CA GLU A 342 4.54 39.23 2.81
C GLU A 342 3.41 38.25 2.50
N ASP A 343 2.15 38.65 2.70
CA ASP A 343 0.98 37.83 2.38
C ASP A 343 0.83 37.67 0.84
N PHE A 344 1.31 38.65 0.05
CA PHE A 344 1.35 38.56 -1.41
C PHE A 344 2.39 37.56 -1.93
N LEU A 345 3.50 37.39 -1.23
CA LEU A 345 4.52 36.41 -1.61
C LEU A 345 4.00 34.98 -1.40
N GLY A 346 3.33 34.71 -0.27
CA GLY A 346 2.66 33.42 -0.02
C GLY A 346 1.61 33.09 -1.09
N LEU A 347 0.77 34.07 -1.45
CA LEU A 347 -0.20 33.94 -2.55
C LEU A 347 0.47 33.68 -3.91
N ALA A 348 1.54 34.42 -4.23
CA ALA A 348 2.28 34.23 -5.48
C ALA A 348 2.90 32.81 -5.56
N LEU A 349 3.45 32.30 -4.46
CA LEU A 349 3.94 30.93 -4.36
C LEU A 349 2.81 29.91 -4.54
N GLY A 350 1.65 30.14 -3.93
CA GLY A 350 0.46 29.31 -4.14
C GLY A 350 0.09 29.22 -5.63
N ILE A 351 0.04 30.37 -6.32
CA ILE A 351 -0.28 30.45 -7.76
C ILE A 351 0.78 29.76 -8.61
N ILE A 352 2.06 30.04 -8.37
CA ILE A 352 3.18 29.38 -9.08
C ILE A 352 3.11 27.86 -8.89
N GLY A 353 2.81 27.41 -7.68
CA GLY A 353 2.60 26.00 -7.37
C GLY A 353 1.47 25.36 -8.17
N LEU A 354 0.32 26.03 -8.23
CA LEU A 354 -0.82 25.56 -9.02
C LEU A 354 -0.49 25.50 -10.52
N LEU A 355 0.26 26.47 -11.04
CA LEU A 355 0.75 26.46 -12.43
C LEU A 355 1.71 25.29 -12.67
N ILE A 356 2.72 25.11 -11.83
CA ILE A 356 3.67 23.98 -11.93
C ILE A 356 2.93 22.65 -11.86
N TYR A 357 2.01 22.52 -10.92
CA TYR A 357 1.17 21.34 -10.76
C TYR A 357 0.34 21.04 -12.01
N GLY A 358 -0.35 22.05 -12.57
CA GLY A 358 -1.11 21.92 -13.80
C GLY A 358 -0.24 21.52 -15.00
N LEU A 359 0.97 22.11 -15.13
CA LEU A 359 1.94 21.77 -16.18
C LEU A 359 2.43 20.32 -16.02
N VAL A 360 2.80 19.90 -14.80
CA VAL A 360 3.24 18.53 -14.52
C VAL A 360 2.14 17.53 -14.85
N ILE A 361 0.89 17.79 -14.47
CA ILE A 361 -0.25 16.94 -14.83
C ILE A 361 -0.46 16.88 -16.35
N TYR A 362 -0.39 18.01 -17.04
CA TYR A 362 -0.65 18.10 -18.47
C TYR A 362 0.41 17.37 -19.31
N PHE A 363 1.69 17.60 -19.01
CA PHE A 363 2.81 17.03 -19.75
C PHE A 363 3.05 15.55 -19.46
N PHE A 364 2.82 15.11 -18.22
CA PHE A 364 3.05 13.73 -17.79
C PHE A 364 1.76 12.90 -17.69
N LYS A 365 0.68 13.34 -18.36
CA LYS A 365 -0.51 12.51 -18.54
C LYS A 365 -0.11 11.18 -19.17
N PRO A 366 -0.50 10.02 -18.59
CA PRO A 366 -0.26 8.71 -19.19
C PRO A 366 -0.75 8.71 -20.64
N ARG A 367 0.17 8.47 -21.57
CA ARG A 367 -0.07 8.43 -23.02
C ARG A 367 0.59 7.19 -23.60
N ARG A 368 0.00 6.66 -24.66
CA ARG A 368 0.58 5.56 -25.44
C ARG A 368 2.00 5.93 -25.90
N LYS A 369 2.99 5.11 -25.55
CA LYS A 369 4.46 5.30 -25.77
C LYS A 369 4.94 5.53 -27.22
N LYS A 370 4.05 5.78 -28.20
CA LYS A 370 4.41 6.08 -29.60
C LYS A 370 5.04 7.45 -29.81
N ILE A 371 4.85 8.40 -28.90
CA ILE A 371 5.55 9.69 -28.93
C ILE A 371 6.57 9.65 -27.81
N VAL A 372 7.84 9.54 -28.21
CA VAL A 372 9.01 9.62 -27.32
C VAL A 372 8.89 10.90 -26.51
N SER A 373 8.42 10.82 -25.27
CA SER A 373 8.70 11.89 -24.31
C SER A 373 10.16 11.70 -23.94
N TYR A 374 11.04 12.57 -24.45
CA TYR A 374 12.45 12.61 -24.06
C TYR A 374 12.64 12.76 -22.54
N LEU A 375 11.57 13.15 -21.83
CA LEU A 375 11.51 13.36 -20.40
C LEU A 375 11.08 12.12 -19.59
N GLY A 376 10.49 11.07 -20.16
CA GLY A 376 9.97 9.93 -19.37
C GLY A 376 8.75 10.27 -18.48
N GLU A 377 8.42 9.42 -17.50
CA GLU A 377 7.29 9.58 -16.56
C GLU A 377 7.67 10.31 -15.27
N ALA A 378 6.82 11.19 -14.76
CA ALA A 378 7.07 11.85 -13.49
C ALA A 378 6.93 10.89 -12.30
N PRO A 379 7.90 10.91 -11.36
CA PRO A 379 7.90 9.94 -10.27
C PRO A 379 6.70 10.18 -9.35
N ALA A 380 6.06 9.11 -8.90
CA ALA A 380 4.91 9.16 -7.99
C ALA A 380 5.13 10.08 -6.76
N LEU A 381 6.34 10.08 -6.20
CA LEU A 381 6.74 10.91 -5.07
C LEU A 381 6.69 12.43 -5.39
N LEU A 382 6.97 12.84 -6.63
CA LEU A 382 6.85 14.24 -7.04
C LEU A 382 5.40 14.73 -6.92
N TYR A 383 4.43 13.93 -7.36
CA TYR A 383 3.02 14.28 -7.23
C TYR A 383 2.62 14.45 -5.76
N ALA A 384 3.05 13.54 -4.87
CA ALA A 384 2.79 13.66 -3.44
C ALA A 384 3.38 14.95 -2.84
N LEU A 385 4.60 15.33 -3.25
CA LEU A 385 5.25 16.57 -2.80
C LEU A 385 4.53 17.83 -3.32
N LEU A 386 4.06 17.81 -4.57
CA LEU A 386 3.26 18.92 -5.13
C LEU A 386 1.91 19.04 -4.42
N LEU A 387 1.28 17.92 -4.04
CA LEU A 387 0.07 17.95 -3.21
C LEU A 387 0.35 18.54 -1.83
N ILE A 388 1.46 18.16 -1.19
CA ILE A 388 1.88 18.77 0.10
C ILE A 388 2.06 20.28 -0.07
N TRP A 389 2.70 20.75 -1.15
CA TRP A 389 2.80 22.18 -1.45
C TRP A 389 1.43 22.85 -1.53
N ILE A 390 0.53 22.33 -2.36
CA ILE A 390 -0.78 22.95 -2.61
C ILE A 390 -1.61 22.96 -1.34
N LEU A 391 -1.71 21.82 -0.66
CA LEU A 391 -2.49 21.69 0.57
C LEU A 391 -1.95 22.57 1.69
N THR A 392 -0.62 22.66 1.84
CA THR A 392 0.00 23.56 2.82
C THR A 392 -0.33 25.02 2.50
N GLY A 393 -0.22 25.44 1.24
CA GLY A 393 -0.55 26.81 0.84
C GLY A 393 -2.02 27.14 1.05
N VAL A 394 -2.95 26.28 0.58
CA VAL A 394 -4.39 26.51 0.70
C VAL A 394 -4.85 26.46 2.15
N LEU A 395 -4.52 25.40 2.89
CA LEU A 395 -4.93 25.26 4.30
C LEU A 395 -4.21 26.27 5.20
N GLY A 396 -2.99 26.65 4.84
CA GLY A 396 -2.22 27.70 5.50
C GLY A 396 -2.89 29.06 5.38
N LEU A 397 -3.29 29.46 4.17
CA LEU A 397 -4.05 30.70 3.92
C LEU A 397 -5.40 30.70 4.65
N LEU A 398 -6.14 29.59 4.61
CA LEU A 398 -7.41 29.46 5.35
C LEU A 398 -7.18 29.61 6.85
N THR A 399 -6.12 29.00 7.39
CA THR A 399 -5.75 29.10 8.81
C THR A 399 -5.28 30.51 9.17
N SER A 400 -4.54 31.19 8.30
CA SER A 400 -3.94 32.49 8.61
C SER A 400 -4.92 33.66 8.47
N HIS A 401 -5.98 33.52 7.68
CA HIS A 401 -6.95 34.60 7.41
C HIS A 401 -8.36 34.33 7.94
N LEU A 402 -8.73 33.07 8.13
CA LEU A 402 -10.09 32.69 8.51
C LEU A 402 -10.14 31.88 9.81
N ASP A 403 -9.08 31.91 10.62
CA ASP A 403 -9.02 31.18 11.89
C ASP A 403 -10.19 31.48 12.84
N PRO A 404 -10.70 32.73 12.99
CA PRO A 404 -11.89 32.97 13.81
C PRO A 404 -13.15 32.22 13.34
N PHE A 405 -13.18 31.84 12.05
CA PHE A 405 -14.28 31.13 11.40
C PHE A 405 -13.92 29.67 11.04
N HIS A 406 -12.86 29.10 11.61
CA HIS A 406 -12.39 27.76 11.25
C HIS A 406 -13.48 26.69 11.39
N PHE A 407 -14.30 26.75 12.44
CA PHE A 407 -15.39 25.80 12.64
C PHE A 407 -16.52 25.96 11.60
N PRO A 408 -17.09 27.16 11.36
CA PRO A 408 -18.00 27.40 10.24
C PRO A 408 -17.44 27.00 8.87
N ILE A 409 -16.16 27.23 8.61
CA ILE A 409 -15.53 26.90 7.31
C ILE A 409 -15.36 25.40 7.15
N ILE A 410 -14.87 24.69 8.17
CA ILE A 410 -14.75 23.23 8.12
C ILE A 410 -16.13 22.61 7.95
N LEU A 411 -17.14 23.07 8.71
CA LEU A 411 -18.52 22.61 8.54
C LEU A 411 -19.06 22.91 7.13
N SER A 412 -18.75 24.09 6.58
CA SER A 412 -19.15 24.45 5.22
C SER A 412 -18.43 23.60 4.19
N LEU A 413 -17.14 23.29 4.35
CA LEU A 413 -16.39 22.40 3.48
C LEU A 413 -16.92 20.97 3.54
N ILE A 414 -17.23 20.45 4.73
CA ILE A 414 -17.87 19.15 4.92
C ILE A 414 -19.26 19.15 4.30
N GLY A 415 -20.05 20.20 4.54
CA GLY A 415 -21.40 20.36 3.99
C GLY A 415 -21.39 20.44 2.47
N VAL A 416 -20.51 21.26 1.88
CA VAL A 416 -20.32 21.36 0.44
C VAL A 416 -19.82 20.04 -0.12
N SER A 417 -18.81 19.40 0.48
CA SER A 417 -18.32 18.09 0.04
C SER A 417 -19.42 17.03 0.08
N GLY A 418 -20.22 16.99 1.15
CA GLY A 418 -21.38 16.10 1.27
C GLY A 418 -22.47 16.41 0.25
N LEU A 419 -22.79 17.68 0.01
CA LEU A 419 -23.73 18.08 -1.04
C LEU A 419 -23.20 17.71 -2.43
N MET A 420 -21.92 17.94 -2.70
CA MET A 420 -21.27 17.56 -3.96
C MET A 420 -21.34 16.04 -4.16
N TYR A 421 -21.10 15.26 -3.11
CA TYR A 421 -21.26 13.80 -3.13
C TYR A 421 -22.70 13.39 -3.47
N LEU A 422 -23.70 14.03 -2.83
CA LEU A 422 -25.12 13.75 -3.05
C LEU A 422 -25.63 14.17 -4.43
N PHE A 423 -25.16 15.29 -4.99
CA PHE A 423 -25.62 15.81 -6.28
C PHE A 423 -24.91 15.18 -7.48
N PHE A 424 -23.66 14.75 -7.34
CA PHE A 424 -22.84 14.29 -8.46
C PHE A 424 -22.53 12.78 -8.44
N GLU A 425 -23.07 12.03 -7.47
CA GLU A 425 -22.88 10.58 -7.33
C GLU A 425 -21.42 10.16 -7.56
N VAL A 426 -20.54 10.79 -6.78
CA VAL A 426 -19.10 10.67 -6.96
C VAL A 426 -18.67 9.22 -6.78
N ASP A 427 -18.22 8.61 -7.88
CA ASP A 427 -17.86 7.21 -7.94
C ASP A 427 -16.77 6.95 -8.99
N HIS A 428 -16.28 5.72 -9.01
CA HIS A 428 -15.32 5.21 -9.98
C HIS A 428 -15.98 4.22 -10.93
N TYR A 429 -15.68 4.35 -12.22
CA TYR A 429 -16.41 3.63 -13.27
C TYR A 429 -15.47 2.90 -14.21
N PHE A 430 -15.84 1.66 -14.56
CA PHE A 430 -15.25 0.97 -15.71
C PHE A 430 -16.21 0.98 -16.89
N LYS A 431 -15.63 0.98 -18.10
CA LYS A 431 -16.39 1.06 -19.35
C LYS A 431 -16.69 -0.32 -19.91
N LEU A 432 -17.96 -0.61 -20.14
CA LEU A 432 -18.40 -1.72 -20.99
C LEU A 432 -18.39 -1.27 -22.45
N ALA A 433 -17.84 -2.10 -23.34
CA ALA A 433 -17.92 -1.90 -24.78
C ALA A 433 -19.12 -2.69 -25.33
N GLU A 434 -19.70 -2.21 -26.42
CA GLU A 434 -20.72 -2.97 -27.15
C GLU A 434 -20.06 -3.71 -28.30
N ILE A 435 -20.44 -4.98 -28.49
CA ILE A 435 -20.07 -5.71 -29.69
C ILE A 435 -20.88 -5.15 -30.86
N LYS A 436 -20.15 -4.72 -31.90
CA LYS A 436 -20.73 -4.25 -33.15
C LYS A 436 -20.58 -5.31 -34.23
N TYR A 437 -21.49 -5.28 -35.20
CA TYR A 437 -21.47 -6.18 -36.35
C TYR A 437 -21.39 -5.34 -37.65
N PRO A 438 -20.19 -4.88 -38.04
CA PRO A 438 -20.02 -3.93 -39.14
C PRO A 438 -20.61 -4.43 -40.46
N ASP A 439 -20.50 -5.74 -40.75
CA ASP A 439 -20.99 -6.33 -41.99
C ASP A 439 -22.51 -6.14 -42.16
N ILE A 440 -23.30 -6.33 -41.09
CA ILE A 440 -24.75 -6.16 -41.14
C ILE A 440 -25.17 -4.69 -40.98
N GLU A 441 -24.36 -3.87 -40.31
CA GLU A 441 -24.54 -2.41 -40.25
C GLU A 441 -24.35 -1.79 -41.64
N GLU A 442 -23.33 -2.24 -42.39
CA GLU A 442 -23.08 -1.81 -43.76
C GLU A 442 -24.21 -2.28 -44.69
N GLN A 443 -24.70 -3.52 -44.54
CA GLN A 443 -25.87 -4.01 -45.27
C GLN A 443 -27.13 -3.17 -45.01
N LEU A 444 -27.36 -2.74 -43.76
CA LEU A 444 -28.45 -1.82 -43.41
C LEU A 444 -28.25 -0.46 -44.08
N GLN A 445 -27.03 0.09 -44.05
CA GLN A 445 -26.72 1.40 -44.67
C GLN A 445 -26.85 1.38 -46.19
N LYS A 446 -26.52 0.27 -46.84
CA LYS A 446 -26.71 0.05 -48.28
C LYS A 446 -28.16 -0.25 -48.67
N GLY A 447 -29.07 -0.41 -47.70
CA GLY A 447 -30.46 -0.79 -47.94
C GLY A 447 -30.65 -2.26 -48.33
N GLU A 448 -29.63 -3.09 -48.15
CA GLU A 448 -29.69 -4.55 -48.37
C GLU A 448 -30.46 -5.28 -47.26
N LEU A 449 -30.51 -4.69 -46.06
CA LEU A 449 -31.36 -5.11 -44.94
C LEU A 449 -32.31 -3.97 -44.55
N ASN A 450 -33.54 -4.30 -44.20
CA ASN A 450 -34.42 -3.38 -43.47
C ASN A 450 -34.16 -3.46 -41.94
N GLN A 451 -34.76 -2.55 -41.17
CA GLN A 451 -34.57 -2.46 -39.71
C GLN A 451 -34.98 -3.75 -38.96
N GLU A 452 -36.06 -4.41 -39.40
CA GLU A 452 -36.56 -5.65 -38.78
C GLU A 452 -35.62 -6.84 -39.04
N GLN A 453 -35.13 -6.96 -40.27
CA GLN A 453 -34.15 -7.97 -40.68
C GLN A 453 -32.80 -7.75 -39.98
N TYR A 454 -32.37 -6.49 -39.84
CA TYR A 454 -31.17 -6.14 -39.06
C TYR A 454 -31.33 -6.58 -37.60
N GLY A 455 -32.48 -6.27 -36.97
CA GLY A 455 -32.77 -6.67 -35.59
C GLY A 455 -32.72 -8.18 -35.40
N THR A 456 -33.39 -8.93 -36.27
CA THR A 456 -33.43 -10.41 -36.23
C THR A 456 -32.05 -11.01 -36.41
N LYS A 457 -31.28 -10.54 -37.40
CA LYS A 457 -29.93 -11.04 -37.68
C LYS A 457 -28.95 -10.71 -36.55
N LYS A 458 -29.06 -9.51 -35.97
CA LYS A 458 -28.28 -9.10 -34.78
C LYS A 458 -28.58 -10.01 -33.59
N GLU A 459 -29.85 -10.31 -33.34
CA GLU A 459 -30.26 -11.21 -32.25
C GLU A 459 -29.73 -12.64 -32.44
N GLN A 460 -29.81 -13.18 -33.65
CA GLN A 460 -29.26 -14.50 -33.96
C GLN A 460 -27.73 -14.54 -33.72
N LEU A 461 -27.00 -13.54 -34.24
CA LEU A 461 -25.55 -13.43 -34.03
C LEU A 461 -25.19 -13.29 -32.55
N ASN A 462 -26.01 -12.56 -31.78
CA ASN A 462 -25.85 -12.43 -30.34
C ASN A 462 -26.02 -13.79 -29.63
N GLN A 463 -27.09 -14.51 -29.96
CA GLN A 463 -27.36 -15.84 -29.39
C GLN A 463 -26.25 -16.84 -29.72
N ASP A 464 -25.75 -16.85 -30.96
CA ASP A 464 -24.64 -17.72 -31.37
C ASP A 464 -23.35 -17.38 -30.60
N GLN A 465 -23.03 -16.09 -30.45
CA GLN A 465 -21.86 -15.64 -29.69
C GLN A 465 -21.93 -16.05 -28.22
N LEU A 466 -23.08 -15.81 -27.56
CA LEU A 466 -23.28 -16.17 -26.16
C LEU A 466 -23.37 -17.69 -25.96
N GLY A 467 -24.01 -18.41 -26.87
CA GLY A 467 -24.06 -19.87 -26.87
C GLY A 467 -22.66 -20.47 -26.93
N LYS A 468 -21.82 -19.96 -27.84
CA LYS A 468 -20.44 -20.43 -28.01
C LYS A 468 -19.61 -20.28 -26.73
N THR A 469 -19.85 -19.24 -25.91
CA THR A 469 -19.11 -19.05 -24.64
C THR A 469 -19.26 -20.19 -23.62
N LYS A 470 -20.28 -21.04 -23.78
CA LYS A 470 -20.55 -22.18 -22.88
C LYS A 470 -19.83 -23.46 -23.32
N ASP A 471 -19.25 -23.49 -24.52
CA ASP A 471 -18.60 -24.68 -25.08
C ASP A 471 -17.12 -24.79 -24.69
N PHE A 472 -16.87 -25.17 -23.44
CA PHE A 472 -15.52 -25.48 -22.96
C PHE A 472 -14.93 -26.72 -23.64
N LYS A 473 -15.78 -27.65 -24.12
CA LYS A 473 -15.32 -28.89 -24.74
C LYS A 473 -14.63 -28.58 -26.05
N GLU A 474 -15.23 -27.79 -26.93
CA GLU A 474 -14.63 -27.36 -28.19
C GLU A 474 -13.32 -26.60 -27.95
N ALA A 475 -13.34 -25.63 -27.03
CA ALA A 475 -12.15 -24.83 -26.70
C ALA A 475 -10.97 -25.70 -26.23
N ILE A 476 -11.21 -26.65 -25.31
CA ILE A 476 -10.16 -27.55 -24.80
C ILE A 476 -9.76 -28.58 -25.86
N GLN A 477 -10.71 -29.11 -26.63
CA GLN A 477 -10.41 -30.03 -27.74
C GLN A 477 -9.45 -29.39 -28.73
N LYS A 478 -9.73 -28.14 -29.11
CA LYS A 478 -8.90 -27.36 -30.03
C LYS A 478 -7.55 -27.01 -29.43
N ARG A 479 -7.51 -26.61 -28.16
CA ARG A 479 -6.24 -26.34 -27.46
C ARG A 479 -5.32 -27.56 -27.45
N LEU A 480 -5.87 -28.75 -27.20
CA LEU A 480 -5.13 -30.00 -27.09
C LEU A 480 -5.08 -30.80 -28.41
N GLU A 481 -5.35 -30.18 -29.56
CA GLU A 481 -5.42 -30.89 -30.84
C GLU A 481 -4.04 -31.36 -31.33
N LYS A 482 -2.98 -30.66 -30.94
CA LYS A 482 -1.58 -31.01 -31.29
C LYS A 482 -1.05 -32.23 -30.53
N GLN A 483 -1.75 -32.66 -29.48
CA GLN A 483 -1.39 -33.88 -28.76
C GLN A 483 -1.87 -35.08 -29.57
N THR A 484 -0.95 -35.72 -30.27
CA THR A 484 -1.22 -36.88 -31.15
C THR A 484 -1.34 -38.20 -30.37
N GLU A 485 -0.94 -38.20 -29.11
CA GLU A 485 -1.12 -39.31 -28.19
C GLU A 485 -2.61 -39.55 -27.92
N ALA A 486 -2.99 -40.82 -27.74
CA ALA A 486 -4.35 -41.17 -27.37
C ALA A 486 -4.74 -40.45 -26.07
N ASP A 487 -3.93 -40.61 -25.02
CA ASP A 487 -4.18 -40.01 -23.71
C ASP A 487 -3.69 -38.57 -23.65
N LYS A 488 -4.60 -37.62 -23.47
CA LYS A 488 -4.24 -36.20 -23.44
C LYS A 488 -3.84 -35.71 -22.06
N THR A 489 -2.98 -34.69 -22.06
CA THR A 489 -2.49 -33.98 -20.87
C THR A 489 -3.03 -32.56 -20.85
N LEU A 490 -3.65 -32.17 -19.74
CA LEU A 490 -4.18 -30.83 -19.50
C LEU A 490 -3.39 -30.18 -18.36
N VAL A 491 -2.93 -28.95 -18.56
CA VAL A 491 -2.37 -28.11 -17.50
C VAL A 491 -3.41 -27.05 -17.12
N VAL A 492 -3.67 -26.92 -15.82
CA VAL A 492 -4.51 -25.87 -15.24
C VAL A 492 -3.64 -25.07 -14.27
N VAL A 493 -3.59 -23.76 -14.47
CA VAL A 493 -2.76 -22.86 -13.66
C VAL A 493 -3.65 -22.03 -12.74
N ALA A 494 -3.28 -21.96 -11.47
CA ALA A 494 -3.81 -21.04 -10.47
C ALA A 494 -2.70 -20.05 -10.08
N ALA A 495 -2.86 -18.76 -10.38
CA ALA A 495 -1.84 -17.73 -10.17
C ALA A 495 -2.30 -16.72 -9.11
N SER A 496 -1.56 -16.62 -8.01
CA SER A 496 -1.96 -15.84 -6.85
C SER A 496 -1.80 -14.32 -7.04
N GLY A 497 -2.49 -13.55 -6.20
CA GLY A 497 -2.27 -12.10 -6.06
C GLY A 497 -0.99 -11.71 -5.31
N GLY A 498 -0.68 -10.41 -5.31
CA GLY A 498 0.53 -9.85 -4.66
C GLY A 498 1.16 -8.66 -5.39
N GLY A 499 0.36 -7.82 -6.06
CA GLY A 499 0.85 -6.64 -6.78
C GLY A 499 1.80 -6.98 -7.94
N ILE A 500 2.69 -6.04 -8.28
CA ILE A 500 3.61 -6.21 -9.41
C ILE A 500 4.57 -7.40 -9.24
N GLN A 501 4.92 -7.77 -8.01
CA GLN A 501 5.75 -8.95 -7.77
C GLN A 501 5.05 -10.22 -8.22
N ALA A 502 3.75 -10.36 -7.93
CA ALA A 502 2.97 -11.50 -8.39
C ALA A 502 2.85 -11.55 -9.92
N ALA A 503 2.75 -10.38 -10.58
CA ALA A 503 2.76 -10.29 -12.04
C ALA A 503 4.09 -10.82 -12.62
N GLY A 504 5.21 -10.30 -12.11
CA GLY A 504 6.55 -10.73 -12.52
C GLY A 504 6.84 -12.20 -12.21
N TRP A 505 6.48 -12.68 -11.01
CA TRP A 505 6.70 -14.07 -10.61
C TRP A 505 5.86 -15.05 -11.43
N THR A 506 4.60 -14.71 -11.71
CA THR A 506 3.73 -15.53 -12.57
C THR A 506 4.36 -15.71 -13.95
N VAL A 507 4.83 -14.61 -14.57
CA VAL A 507 5.50 -14.67 -15.86
C VAL A 507 6.82 -15.43 -15.78
N GLN A 508 7.65 -15.17 -14.76
CA GLN A 508 8.94 -15.85 -14.59
C GLN A 508 8.78 -17.37 -14.50
N VAL A 509 7.78 -17.84 -13.74
CA VAL A 509 7.49 -19.27 -13.60
C VAL A 509 6.95 -19.86 -14.89
N LEU A 510 6.02 -19.19 -15.58
CA LEU A 510 5.45 -19.69 -16.84
C LEU A 510 6.51 -19.75 -17.95
N ASN A 511 7.32 -18.71 -18.09
CA ASN A 511 8.44 -18.68 -19.03
C ASN A 511 9.47 -19.77 -18.69
N GLY A 512 9.87 -19.85 -17.42
CA GLY A 512 10.84 -20.84 -16.98
C GLY A 512 10.35 -22.29 -17.16
N LEU A 513 9.07 -22.58 -16.93
CA LEU A 513 8.50 -23.90 -17.20
C LEU A 513 8.47 -24.21 -18.69
N GLN A 514 8.20 -23.22 -19.55
CA GLN A 514 8.31 -23.41 -21.00
C GLN A 514 9.75 -23.72 -21.42
N GLU A 515 10.75 -23.06 -20.84
CA GLU A 515 12.16 -23.31 -21.13
C GLU A 515 12.63 -24.68 -20.67
N GLU A 516 12.19 -25.12 -19.48
CA GLU A 516 12.67 -26.36 -18.85
C GLU A 516 11.87 -27.61 -19.29
N LEU A 517 10.58 -27.47 -19.61
CA LEU A 517 9.70 -28.57 -20.02
C LEU A 517 9.39 -28.57 -21.53
N GLY A 518 9.68 -27.46 -22.21
CA GLY A 518 9.45 -27.24 -23.63
C GLY A 518 8.11 -26.55 -23.95
N PRO A 519 7.92 -26.06 -25.19
CA PRO A 519 6.65 -25.47 -25.65
C PRO A 519 5.42 -26.36 -25.47
N SER A 520 5.61 -27.68 -25.40
CA SER A 520 4.55 -28.65 -25.13
C SER A 520 3.83 -28.38 -23.79
N PHE A 521 4.54 -27.88 -22.77
CA PHE A 521 3.95 -27.46 -21.51
C PHE A 521 2.96 -26.33 -21.72
N THR A 522 3.39 -25.24 -22.36
CA THR A 522 2.55 -24.07 -22.61
C THR A 522 1.34 -24.43 -23.47
N GLN A 523 1.53 -25.27 -24.50
CA GLN A 523 0.45 -25.77 -25.36
C GLN A 523 -0.57 -26.65 -24.61
N ALA A 524 -0.15 -27.35 -23.56
CA ALA A 524 -1.03 -28.14 -22.71
C ALA A 524 -1.83 -27.29 -21.70
N ILE A 525 -1.48 -26.01 -21.49
CA ILE A 525 -2.27 -25.10 -20.65
C ILE A 525 -3.64 -24.89 -21.31
N GLY A 526 -4.69 -25.34 -20.63
CA GLY A 526 -6.08 -25.14 -21.05
C GLY A 526 -6.78 -23.99 -20.33
N LEU A 527 -6.40 -23.72 -19.08
CA LEU A 527 -6.99 -22.65 -18.27
C LEU A 527 -5.95 -22.03 -17.33
N ILE A 528 -6.00 -20.69 -17.21
CA ILE A 528 -5.25 -19.92 -16.21
C ILE A 528 -6.25 -19.14 -15.35
N SER A 529 -6.46 -19.60 -14.12
CA SER A 529 -7.23 -18.90 -13.10
C SER A 529 -6.29 -17.99 -12.31
N SER A 530 -6.49 -16.68 -12.39
CA SER A 530 -5.54 -15.70 -11.88
C SER A 530 -6.23 -14.67 -11.00
N VAL A 531 -5.47 -14.08 -10.08
CA VAL A 531 -5.95 -13.08 -9.12
C VAL A 531 -5.00 -11.89 -9.09
N SER A 532 -5.52 -10.66 -9.08
CA SER A 532 -4.77 -9.44 -8.81
C SER A 532 -3.50 -9.31 -9.68
N GLY A 533 -2.32 -9.19 -9.06
CA GLY A 533 -1.05 -9.19 -9.78
C GLY A 533 -0.84 -10.40 -10.71
N GLY A 534 -1.26 -11.61 -10.31
CA GLY A 534 -1.22 -12.79 -11.17
C GLY A 534 -2.08 -12.63 -12.44
N SER A 535 -3.18 -11.88 -12.37
CA SER A 535 -4.01 -11.53 -13.53
C SER A 535 -3.31 -10.58 -14.49
N VAL A 536 -2.55 -9.61 -13.96
CA VAL A 536 -1.71 -8.72 -14.78
C VAL A 536 -0.57 -9.48 -15.46
N GLY A 537 0.10 -10.39 -14.75
CA GLY A 537 1.10 -11.28 -15.35
C GLY A 537 0.51 -12.17 -16.44
N THR A 538 -0.66 -12.75 -16.19
CA THR A 538 -1.40 -13.57 -17.16
C THR A 538 -1.75 -12.77 -18.42
N MET A 539 -2.22 -11.52 -18.26
CA MET A 539 -2.51 -10.60 -19.37
C MET A 539 -1.31 -10.41 -20.29
N PHE A 540 -0.14 -10.09 -19.73
CA PHE A 540 1.07 -9.89 -20.53
C PHE A 540 1.56 -11.19 -21.16
N PHE A 541 1.42 -12.32 -20.45
CA PHE A 541 1.83 -13.63 -20.96
C PHE A 541 1.08 -14.00 -22.24
N PHE A 542 -0.26 -13.95 -22.25
CA PHE A 542 -1.00 -14.32 -23.46
C PHE A 542 -1.00 -13.25 -24.56
N ASP A 543 -0.65 -12.00 -24.24
CA ASP A 543 -0.53 -10.95 -25.26
C ASP A 543 0.54 -11.28 -26.30
N ARG A 544 1.57 -12.05 -25.92
CA ARG A 544 2.69 -12.48 -26.77
C ARG A 544 2.56 -13.88 -27.35
N PHE A 545 1.38 -14.50 -27.27
CA PHE A 545 1.17 -15.81 -27.90
C PHE A 545 1.10 -15.66 -29.41
N GLY A 546 1.94 -16.44 -30.11
CA GLY A 546 1.89 -16.58 -31.56
C GLY A 546 0.88 -17.64 -32.01
N LYS A 547 0.74 -17.81 -33.33
CA LYS A 547 -0.12 -18.85 -33.96
C LYS A 547 0.21 -20.28 -33.51
N LYS A 548 1.45 -20.51 -33.03
CA LYS A 548 1.88 -21.83 -32.53
C LYS A 548 1.28 -22.19 -31.17
N GLY A 549 0.66 -21.25 -30.47
CA GLY A 549 -0.03 -21.50 -29.22
C GLY A 549 0.81 -21.28 -27.95
N PHE A 550 1.95 -20.59 -28.09
CA PHE A 550 2.87 -20.22 -27.03
C PHE A 550 3.68 -18.97 -27.43
N PRO A 551 4.29 -18.22 -26.49
CA PRO A 551 5.22 -17.13 -26.81
C PRO A 551 6.56 -17.69 -27.32
N GLU A 552 7.09 -17.13 -28.40
CA GLU A 552 8.41 -17.53 -28.91
C GLU A 552 9.52 -17.17 -27.91
N GLN A 553 10.66 -17.87 -27.98
CA GLN A 553 11.77 -17.69 -27.03
C GLN A 553 12.23 -16.23 -26.90
N GLN A 554 12.27 -15.50 -28.02
CA GLN A 554 12.63 -14.08 -28.07
C GLN A 554 11.62 -13.14 -27.39
N GLU A 555 10.36 -13.58 -27.25
CA GLU A 555 9.30 -12.79 -26.60
C GLU A 555 9.28 -13.00 -25.07
N LEU A 556 9.87 -14.08 -24.54
CA LEU A 556 9.78 -14.40 -23.10
C LEU A 556 10.32 -13.27 -22.23
N GLU A 557 11.49 -12.72 -22.56
CA GLU A 557 12.07 -11.59 -21.83
C GLU A 557 11.23 -10.32 -21.98
N ILE A 558 10.59 -10.12 -23.14
CA ILE A 558 9.66 -9.00 -23.37
C ILE A 558 8.44 -9.12 -22.46
N VAL A 559 7.88 -10.33 -22.30
CA VAL A 559 6.76 -10.58 -21.38
C VAL A 559 7.17 -10.25 -19.94
N PHE A 560 8.36 -10.71 -19.51
CA PHE A 560 8.85 -10.46 -18.15
C PHE A 560 9.05 -8.97 -17.89
N ASN A 561 9.68 -8.26 -18.83
CA ASN A 561 9.89 -6.82 -18.72
C ASN A 561 8.55 -6.05 -18.68
N ASN A 562 7.59 -6.39 -19.55
CA ASN A 562 6.28 -5.74 -19.54
C ASN A 562 5.50 -5.99 -18.24
N ALA A 563 5.59 -7.18 -17.66
CA ALA A 563 4.92 -7.53 -16.40
C ALA A 563 5.58 -6.93 -15.15
N THR A 564 6.82 -6.45 -15.26
CA THR A 564 7.61 -5.88 -14.15
C THR A 564 7.91 -4.39 -14.33
N GLU A 565 7.34 -3.76 -15.36
CA GLU A 565 7.47 -2.32 -15.61
C GLU A 565 6.76 -1.51 -14.52
N ASP A 566 7.37 -0.38 -14.13
CA ASP A 566 6.81 0.55 -13.14
C ASP A 566 5.49 1.12 -13.64
N ASN A 567 4.43 0.99 -12.84
CA ASN A 567 3.15 1.63 -13.11
C ASN A 567 2.71 2.53 -11.93
N LEU A 568 3.57 2.70 -10.92
CA LEU A 568 3.29 3.51 -9.73
C LEU A 568 3.25 5.00 -10.09
N ASP A 569 4.04 5.41 -11.07
CA ASP A 569 4.07 6.78 -11.61
C ASP A 569 2.71 7.16 -12.23
N ALA A 570 2.08 6.25 -12.99
CA ALA A 570 0.74 6.44 -13.54
C ALA A 570 -0.35 6.50 -12.45
N VAL A 571 -0.23 5.66 -11.41
CA VAL A 571 -1.11 5.69 -10.23
C VAL A 571 -0.99 7.02 -9.50
N GLY A 572 0.25 7.52 -9.32
CA GLY A 572 0.51 8.82 -8.71
C GLY A 572 -0.13 9.97 -9.48
N TRP A 573 -0.06 9.95 -10.81
CA TRP A 573 -0.75 10.92 -11.67
C TRP A 573 -2.27 10.87 -11.50
N GLY A 574 -2.85 9.65 -11.47
CA GLY A 574 -4.28 9.44 -11.30
C GLY A 574 -4.82 9.92 -9.95
N LEU A 575 -4.08 9.64 -8.88
CA LEU A 575 -4.41 10.12 -7.53
C LEU A 575 -4.32 11.63 -7.43
N ALA A 576 -3.26 12.22 -7.97
CA ALA A 576 -3.05 13.64 -7.90
C ALA A 576 -4.11 14.38 -8.72
N TYR A 577 -4.44 13.94 -9.94
CA TYR A 577 -5.32 14.69 -10.80
C TYR A 577 -6.78 14.23 -10.81
N PRO A 578 -7.20 13.25 -11.63
CA PRO A 578 -8.62 13.00 -11.82
C PRO A 578 -9.33 12.67 -10.51
N ASP A 579 -8.67 11.97 -9.58
CA ASP A 579 -9.27 11.59 -8.29
C ASP A 579 -9.39 12.79 -7.33
N LEU A 580 -8.35 13.61 -7.19
CA LEU A 580 -8.40 14.80 -6.34
C LEU A 580 -9.45 15.80 -6.85
N VAL A 581 -9.50 16.02 -8.16
CA VAL A 581 -10.49 16.91 -8.79
C VAL A 581 -11.88 16.33 -8.63
N ARG A 582 -12.06 15.02 -8.81
CA ARG A 582 -13.35 14.35 -8.57
C ARG A 582 -13.83 14.50 -7.12
N PHE A 583 -12.92 14.45 -6.15
CA PHE A 583 -13.28 14.59 -4.74
C PHE A 583 -13.72 16.03 -4.38
N TRP A 584 -12.96 17.04 -4.79
CA TRP A 584 -13.21 18.44 -4.38
C TRP A 584 -14.10 19.22 -5.34
N PHE A 585 -14.07 18.89 -6.64
CA PHE A 585 -14.74 19.62 -7.71
C PHE A 585 -15.30 18.65 -8.78
N PRO A 586 -16.27 17.76 -8.45
CA PRO A 586 -16.80 16.77 -9.39
C PRO A 586 -17.19 17.29 -10.79
N PRO A 587 -17.82 18.48 -10.94
CA PRO A 587 -18.16 19.03 -12.26
C PRO A 587 -16.95 19.27 -13.18
N LEU A 588 -15.75 19.41 -12.61
CA LEU A 588 -14.51 19.68 -13.34
C LEU A 588 -13.68 18.42 -13.58
N ALA A 589 -14.09 17.26 -13.06
CA ALA A 589 -13.34 16.00 -13.15
C ALA A 589 -13.29 15.41 -14.58
N GLY A 590 -14.05 15.98 -15.52
CA GLY A 590 -14.10 15.53 -16.91
C GLY A 590 -14.86 14.21 -17.06
N ASP A 591 -14.35 13.30 -17.88
CA ASP A 591 -14.97 12.00 -18.11
C ASP A 591 -14.97 11.15 -16.82
N LYS A 592 -16.12 10.57 -16.47
CA LYS A 592 -16.32 9.68 -15.31
C LYS A 592 -15.44 8.43 -15.34
N TYR A 593 -14.94 8.03 -16.51
CA TYR A 593 -14.00 6.91 -16.63
C TYR A 593 -12.54 7.30 -16.40
N ASN A 594 -12.22 8.59 -16.28
CA ASN A 594 -10.85 9.02 -15.98
C ASN A 594 -10.61 8.98 -14.47
N ASP A 595 -9.79 8.04 -14.01
CA ASP A 595 -9.34 7.93 -12.62
C ASP A 595 -7.95 7.28 -12.57
N ARG A 596 -7.45 7.00 -11.37
CA ARG A 596 -6.17 6.25 -11.21
C ARG A 596 -6.19 4.83 -11.79
N GLY A 597 -7.35 4.20 -11.91
CA GLY A 597 -7.54 2.90 -12.58
C GLY A 597 -7.40 3.01 -14.09
N TYR A 598 -7.95 4.05 -14.70
CA TYR A 598 -7.72 4.36 -16.11
C TYR A 598 -6.25 4.69 -16.40
N ALA A 599 -5.61 5.46 -15.51
CA ALA A 599 -4.21 5.84 -15.67
C ALA A 599 -3.28 4.62 -15.77
N ILE A 600 -3.46 3.63 -14.87
CA ILE A 600 -2.67 2.39 -14.90
C ILE A 600 -3.02 1.49 -16.10
N GLU A 601 -4.29 1.43 -16.52
CA GLU A 601 -4.70 0.68 -17.72
C GLU A 601 -4.06 1.25 -18.99
N GLU A 602 -4.01 2.57 -19.15
CA GLU A 602 -3.37 3.21 -20.31
C GLU A 602 -1.86 2.99 -20.34
N ASP A 603 -1.22 2.93 -19.18
CA ASP A 603 0.20 2.63 -19.07
C ASP A 603 0.51 1.19 -19.49
N TRP A 604 -0.28 0.22 -18.99
CA TRP A 604 -0.18 -1.19 -19.44
C TRP A 604 -0.38 -1.34 -20.95
N LYS A 605 -1.39 -0.66 -21.52
CA LYS A 605 -1.63 -0.63 -22.97
C LYS A 605 -0.45 -0.05 -23.75
N GLY A 606 0.40 0.76 -23.13
CA GLY A 606 1.66 1.25 -23.71
C GLY A 606 2.67 0.14 -24.02
N ASN A 607 2.64 -0.95 -23.26
CA ASN A 607 3.60 -2.06 -23.33
C ASN A 607 3.02 -3.31 -24.08
N MET A 608 1.72 -3.32 -24.37
CA MET A 608 1.04 -4.43 -25.05
C MET A 608 1.17 -4.39 -26.58
N LEU A 609 1.26 -5.57 -27.19
CA LEU A 609 1.17 -5.79 -28.63
C LEU A 609 -0.27 -5.57 -29.14
N TYR A 610 -1.27 -6.03 -28.39
CA TYR A 610 -2.69 -5.86 -28.72
C TYR A 610 -3.46 -5.07 -27.65
N PRO A 611 -3.21 -3.75 -27.49
CA PRO A 611 -3.74 -2.95 -26.37
C PRO A 611 -5.24 -2.67 -26.42
N LYS A 612 -5.88 -2.91 -27.58
CA LYS A 612 -7.33 -2.77 -27.74
C LYS A 612 -8.07 -4.10 -27.61
N ALA A 613 -7.36 -5.21 -27.40
CA ALA A 613 -7.98 -6.52 -27.38
C ALA A 613 -9.04 -6.63 -26.28
N THR A 614 -10.20 -7.12 -26.65
CA THR A 614 -11.31 -7.38 -25.73
C THR A 614 -11.42 -8.86 -25.36
N LEU A 615 -12.33 -9.21 -24.44
CA LEU A 615 -12.60 -10.61 -24.13
C LEU A 615 -13.16 -11.35 -25.35
N ALA A 616 -13.99 -10.72 -26.19
CA ALA A 616 -14.46 -11.32 -27.43
C ALA A 616 -13.33 -11.58 -28.44
N ASP A 617 -12.37 -10.64 -28.60
CA ASP A 617 -11.19 -10.86 -29.46
C ASP A 617 -10.37 -12.07 -28.99
N ARG A 618 -10.21 -12.22 -27.67
CA ARG A 618 -9.50 -13.36 -27.08
C ARG A 618 -10.29 -14.66 -27.20
N ARG A 619 -11.63 -14.60 -27.17
CA ARG A 619 -12.51 -15.76 -27.40
C ARG A 619 -12.21 -16.43 -28.74
N ALA A 620 -12.08 -15.65 -29.82
CA ALA A 620 -11.74 -16.19 -31.14
C ALA A 620 -10.44 -17.01 -31.09
N LYS A 621 -9.38 -16.45 -30.47
CA LYS A 621 -8.10 -17.14 -30.30
C LYS A 621 -8.16 -18.39 -29.42
N ILE A 622 -9.06 -18.43 -28.43
CA ILE A 622 -9.31 -19.62 -27.60
C ILE A 622 -9.88 -20.76 -28.45
N PHE A 623 -10.88 -20.48 -29.27
CA PHE A 623 -11.50 -21.48 -30.15
C PHE A 623 -10.59 -21.91 -31.32
N GLU A 624 -9.61 -21.09 -31.67
CA GLU A 624 -8.52 -21.46 -32.57
C GLU A 624 -7.40 -22.28 -31.86
N GLY A 625 -7.55 -22.58 -30.57
CA GLY A 625 -6.55 -23.30 -29.78
C GLY A 625 -5.25 -22.51 -29.53
N GLN A 626 -5.21 -21.23 -29.88
CA GLN A 626 -4.00 -20.40 -29.80
C GLN A 626 -3.68 -19.98 -28.37
N ILE A 627 -4.67 -19.66 -27.54
CA ILE A 627 -4.42 -19.24 -26.14
C ILE A 627 -5.26 -20.08 -25.18
N PRO A 628 -4.79 -20.29 -23.93
CA PRO A 628 -5.62 -20.88 -22.88
C PRO A 628 -6.79 -19.97 -22.51
N ILE A 629 -7.78 -20.51 -21.79
CA ILE A 629 -8.89 -19.73 -21.22
C ILE A 629 -8.36 -18.92 -20.02
N PRO A 630 -8.31 -17.57 -20.07
CA PRO A 630 -7.98 -16.78 -18.91
C PRO A 630 -9.23 -16.58 -18.04
N VAL A 631 -9.04 -16.65 -16.72
CA VAL A 631 -10.04 -16.23 -15.74
C VAL A 631 -9.38 -15.23 -14.80
N PHE A 632 -9.90 -14.00 -14.79
CA PHE A 632 -9.49 -12.96 -13.87
C PHE A 632 -10.52 -12.92 -12.74
N ASN A 633 -10.12 -13.41 -11.57
CA ASN A 633 -11.00 -13.51 -10.42
C ASN A 633 -11.07 -12.16 -9.69
N ALA A 634 -12.26 -11.71 -9.35
CA ALA A 634 -12.52 -10.49 -8.62
C ALA A 634 -13.57 -10.76 -7.51
N THR A 635 -13.85 -9.74 -6.70
CA THR A 635 -14.82 -9.82 -5.61
C THR A 635 -15.88 -8.73 -5.77
N LEU A 636 -17.16 -9.07 -5.66
CA LEU A 636 -18.26 -8.10 -5.60
C LEU A 636 -18.36 -7.55 -4.18
N VAL A 637 -18.31 -6.23 -4.02
CA VAL A 637 -18.16 -5.59 -2.70
C VAL A 637 -19.44 -5.67 -1.87
N GLU A 638 -20.59 -5.51 -2.50
CA GLU A 638 -21.88 -5.38 -1.81
C GLU A 638 -22.32 -6.65 -1.07
N ASP A 639 -21.97 -7.83 -1.58
CA ASP A 639 -22.38 -9.11 -1.00
C ASP A 639 -21.26 -10.15 -0.86
N GLY A 640 -20.02 -9.79 -1.22
CA GLY A 640 -18.85 -10.65 -1.09
C GLY A 640 -18.80 -11.83 -2.06
N ARG A 641 -19.68 -11.90 -3.07
CA ARG A 641 -19.64 -12.97 -4.07
C ARG A 641 -18.37 -12.89 -4.91
N ARG A 642 -17.96 -14.07 -5.40
CA ARG A 642 -16.88 -14.16 -6.38
C ARG A 642 -17.36 -13.68 -7.74
N PHE A 643 -16.53 -12.90 -8.43
CA PHE A 643 -16.78 -12.45 -9.79
C PHE A 643 -15.73 -13.02 -10.75
N LEU A 644 -16.18 -13.72 -11.79
CA LEU A 644 -15.33 -14.39 -12.78
C LEU A 644 -15.33 -13.60 -14.08
N ILE A 645 -14.21 -12.97 -14.43
CA ILE A 645 -14.09 -12.24 -15.69
C ILE A 645 -13.32 -13.11 -16.68
N SER A 646 -14.02 -13.61 -17.70
CA SER A 646 -13.45 -14.51 -18.71
C SER A 646 -14.17 -14.37 -20.06
N PRO A 647 -13.52 -14.69 -21.20
CA PRO A 647 -14.19 -14.82 -22.48
C PRO A 647 -15.26 -15.92 -22.53
N MET A 648 -15.23 -16.86 -21.58
CA MET A 648 -16.12 -18.03 -21.47
C MET A 648 -17.13 -17.86 -20.32
N THR A 649 -18.25 -18.58 -20.35
CA THR A 649 -19.36 -18.47 -19.38
C THR A 649 -19.33 -19.59 -18.36
N PHE A 650 -18.97 -19.27 -17.11
CA PHE A 650 -18.77 -20.25 -16.04
C PHE A 650 -20.05 -20.54 -15.25
N ILE A 651 -20.93 -19.54 -15.13
CA ILE A 651 -22.23 -19.58 -14.46
C ILE A 651 -23.31 -19.64 -15.54
N LYS A 652 -24.34 -20.46 -15.35
CA LYS A 652 -25.33 -20.69 -16.41
C LYS A 652 -26.38 -19.59 -16.49
N ASP A 653 -26.85 -19.17 -15.33
CA ASP A 653 -28.01 -18.32 -15.09
C ASP A 653 -27.97 -17.79 -13.64
N ASN A 654 -28.99 -17.02 -13.25
CA ASN A 654 -29.08 -16.41 -11.93
C ASN A 654 -29.29 -17.46 -10.80
N GLU A 655 -29.91 -18.60 -11.08
CA GLU A 655 -30.07 -19.67 -10.10
C GLU A 655 -28.72 -20.35 -9.78
N ASP A 656 -27.91 -20.63 -10.80
CA ASP A 656 -26.54 -21.14 -10.63
C ASP A 656 -25.67 -20.09 -9.91
N ALA A 657 -25.87 -18.80 -10.20
CA ALA A 657 -25.17 -17.71 -9.52
C ALA A 657 -25.48 -17.67 -8.01
N GLU A 658 -26.75 -17.91 -7.66
CA GLU A 658 -27.20 -17.97 -6.27
C GLU A 658 -26.66 -19.19 -5.54
N ARG A 659 -26.73 -20.36 -6.17
CA ARG A 659 -26.25 -21.62 -5.61
C ARG A 659 -24.74 -21.61 -5.37
N ARG A 660 -23.96 -21.04 -6.30
CA ARG A 660 -22.49 -21.01 -6.24
C ARG A 660 -21.92 -19.75 -5.59
N LYS A 661 -22.78 -18.79 -5.21
CA LYS A 661 -22.39 -17.47 -4.68
C LYS A 661 -21.32 -16.81 -5.55
N ALA A 662 -21.55 -16.84 -6.86
CA ALA A 662 -20.61 -16.34 -7.85
C ALA A 662 -21.34 -15.84 -9.09
N PHE A 663 -20.88 -14.74 -9.66
CA PHE A 663 -21.27 -14.30 -11.01
C PHE A 663 -20.08 -14.43 -11.95
N ASP A 664 -20.34 -14.64 -13.24
CA ASP A 664 -19.36 -14.38 -14.29
C ASP A 664 -19.78 -13.17 -15.15
N PHE A 665 -18.83 -12.60 -15.88
CA PHE A 665 -19.05 -11.42 -16.72
C PHE A 665 -20.24 -11.56 -17.68
N ASN A 666 -20.35 -12.70 -18.39
CA ASN A 666 -21.44 -12.89 -19.35
C ASN A 666 -22.77 -13.08 -18.64
N THR A 667 -22.81 -13.80 -17.51
CA THR A 667 -24.05 -13.94 -16.73
C THR A 667 -24.49 -12.59 -16.14
N LEU A 668 -23.57 -11.78 -15.62
CA LEU A 668 -23.91 -10.51 -14.99
C LEU A 668 -24.37 -9.46 -16.01
N PHE A 669 -23.65 -9.30 -17.12
CA PHE A 669 -23.91 -8.22 -18.08
C PHE A 669 -24.62 -8.67 -19.36
N ASN A 670 -24.56 -9.96 -19.73
CA ASN A 670 -25.13 -10.48 -20.98
C ASN A 670 -26.36 -11.36 -20.82
N ASN A 671 -26.77 -11.67 -19.59
CA ASN A 671 -28.09 -12.26 -19.34
C ASN A 671 -29.18 -11.18 -19.47
N SER A 672 -30.22 -11.45 -20.26
CA SER A 672 -31.34 -10.54 -20.47
C SER A 672 -32.11 -10.23 -19.18
N GLU A 673 -32.20 -11.18 -18.24
CA GLU A 673 -32.86 -10.97 -16.94
C GLU A 673 -32.19 -9.89 -16.07
N ASN A 674 -30.92 -9.60 -16.34
CA ASN A 674 -30.11 -8.69 -15.53
C ASN A 674 -30.06 -7.28 -16.13
N ARG A 675 -30.78 -7.05 -17.23
CA ARG A 675 -30.80 -5.79 -17.97
C ARG A 675 -32.16 -5.13 -17.84
N ILE A 676 -32.14 -3.81 -17.68
CA ILE A 676 -33.35 -3.00 -17.66
C ILE A 676 -33.80 -2.69 -19.10
N THR A 677 -32.85 -2.60 -20.04
CA THR A 677 -33.15 -2.30 -21.45
C THR A 677 -33.66 -3.53 -22.19
N THR A 678 -34.58 -3.34 -23.13
CA THR A 678 -35.10 -4.39 -24.02
C THR A 678 -34.25 -4.57 -25.28
N GLU A 679 -33.18 -3.79 -25.45
CA GLU A 679 -32.32 -3.86 -26.63
C GLU A 679 -31.40 -5.08 -26.58
N SER A 680 -31.30 -5.79 -27.71
CA SER A 680 -30.37 -6.92 -27.88
C SER A 680 -28.94 -6.41 -28.09
N ILE A 681 -28.30 -5.98 -27.01
CA ILE A 681 -26.89 -5.56 -26.96
C ILE A 681 -26.04 -6.73 -26.44
N ILE A 682 -24.78 -6.87 -26.86
CA ILE A 682 -23.81 -7.68 -26.11
C ILE A 682 -22.73 -6.76 -25.61
N TYR A 683 -22.49 -6.83 -24.30
CA TYR A 683 -21.40 -6.13 -23.66
C TYR A 683 -20.13 -6.97 -23.69
N ASP A 684 -19.02 -6.28 -23.84
CA ASP A 684 -17.67 -6.79 -23.87
C ASP A 684 -16.76 -5.90 -23.03
N LEU A 685 -15.56 -6.39 -22.72
CA LEU A 685 -14.64 -5.74 -21.82
C LEU A 685 -13.23 -5.78 -22.39
N ASN A 686 -12.48 -4.69 -22.26
CA ASN A 686 -11.07 -4.71 -22.60
C ASN A 686 -10.33 -5.64 -21.63
N VAL A 687 -9.38 -6.41 -22.15
CA VAL A 687 -8.55 -7.31 -21.34
C VAL A 687 -7.82 -6.58 -20.21
N THR A 688 -7.33 -5.37 -20.47
CA THR A 688 -6.66 -4.53 -19.44
C THR A 688 -7.61 -4.17 -18.30
N THR A 689 -8.84 -3.80 -18.62
CA THR A 689 -9.91 -3.54 -17.65
C THR A 689 -10.28 -4.79 -16.87
N ALA A 690 -10.32 -5.97 -17.51
CA ALA A 690 -10.53 -7.25 -16.84
C ALA A 690 -9.43 -7.57 -15.81
N ALA A 691 -8.16 -7.41 -16.19
CA ALA A 691 -7.03 -7.59 -15.28
C ALA A 691 -7.04 -6.54 -14.16
N ARG A 692 -7.37 -5.28 -14.46
CA ARG A 692 -7.45 -4.20 -13.47
C ARG A 692 -8.59 -4.41 -12.46
N LEU A 693 -9.76 -4.91 -12.88
CA LEU A 693 -10.86 -5.29 -11.98
C LEU A 693 -10.44 -6.39 -11.00
N SER A 694 -9.69 -7.38 -11.47
CA SER A 694 -9.12 -8.41 -10.60
C SER A 694 -8.06 -7.86 -9.63
N ALA A 695 -7.41 -6.75 -9.99
CA ALA A 695 -6.38 -6.05 -9.22
C ALA A 695 -6.86 -4.71 -8.61
N SER A 696 -8.17 -4.58 -8.32
CA SER A 696 -8.76 -3.37 -7.72
C SER A 696 -8.49 -3.32 -6.20
N PHE A 697 -7.27 -2.93 -5.83
CA PHE A 697 -6.85 -2.74 -4.45
C PHE A 697 -6.90 -1.24 -4.08
N PRO A 698 -7.76 -0.80 -3.14
CA PRO A 698 -8.15 0.61 -2.96
C PRO A 698 -7.02 1.63 -2.89
N TYR A 699 -5.88 1.25 -2.31
CA TYR A 699 -4.71 2.12 -2.16
C TYR A 699 -3.95 2.40 -3.47
N VAL A 700 -4.21 1.62 -4.52
CA VAL A 700 -3.52 1.73 -5.82
C VAL A 700 -4.54 2.04 -6.92
N SER A 701 -5.59 1.25 -7.01
CA SER A 701 -6.62 1.33 -8.04
C SER A 701 -7.98 1.44 -7.35
N PRO A 702 -8.95 2.15 -7.95
CA PRO A 702 -10.23 2.31 -7.31
C PRO A 702 -11.03 1.01 -7.38
N ILE A 703 -11.89 0.83 -6.38
CA ILE A 703 -13.05 -0.05 -6.49
C ILE A 703 -14.00 0.65 -7.44
N ALA A 704 -14.33 0.02 -8.56
CA ALA A 704 -15.12 0.62 -9.63
C ALA A 704 -16.36 -0.22 -9.92
N ARG A 705 -17.42 0.45 -10.36
CA ARG A 705 -18.65 -0.18 -10.84
C ARG A 705 -18.92 0.16 -12.29
N ASN A 706 -19.94 -0.47 -12.87
CA ASN A 706 -20.45 -0.07 -14.18
C ASN A 706 -21.45 1.09 -14.01
N ASN A 707 -21.90 1.66 -15.13
CA ASN A 707 -22.90 2.74 -15.15
C ASN A 707 -23.98 2.53 -16.20
N GLY A 708 -24.18 1.29 -16.64
CA GLY A 708 -25.31 0.93 -17.47
C GLY A 708 -26.53 0.59 -16.62
N ASP A 709 -27.67 0.45 -17.30
CA ASP A 709 -28.95 0.15 -16.67
C ASP A 709 -29.10 -1.35 -16.46
N PHE A 710 -28.49 -1.85 -15.37
CA PHE A 710 -28.56 -3.25 -14.95
C PHE A 710 -29.30 -3.39 -13.62
N THR A 711 -29.96 -4.54 -13.43
CA THR A 711 -30.60 -4.92 -12.16
C THR A 711 -29.59 -5.02 -11.03
N PHE A 712 -28.35 -5.42 -11.36
CA PHE A 712 -27.25 -5.56 -10.42
C PHE A 712 -26.18 -4.51 -10.73
N ASN A 713 -25.92 -3.63 -9.76
CA ASN A 713 -24.91 -2.58 -9.88
C ASN A 713 -23.83 -2.76 -8.81
N TYR A 714 -22.92 -3.71 -9.06
CA TYR A 714 -21.87 -4.07 -8.13
C TYR A 714 -20.60 -3.25 -8.32
N HIS A 715 -19.98 -2.92 -7.20
CA HIS A 715 -18.59 -2.52 -7.13
C HIS A 715 -17.68 -3.75 -7.16
N VAL A 716 -16.60 -3.66 -7.95
CA VAL A 716 -15.66 -4.75 -8.13
C VAL A 716 -14.34 -4.42 -7.43
N ALA A 717 -13.97 -5.26 -6.47
CA ALA A 717 -12.72 -5.23 -5.75
C ALA A 717 -11.80 -6.40 -6.13
N ASP A 718 -10.56 -6.32 -5.65
CA ASP A 718 -9.52 -7.34 -5.86
C ASP A 718 -10.02 -8.77 -5.56
N GLY A 719 -9.63 -9.74 -6.39
CA GLY A 719 -10.03 -11.14 -6.21
C GLY A 719 -9.46 -11.79 -4.94
N GLY A 720 -8.37 -11.23 -4.41
CA GLY A 720 -7.71 -11.69 -3.20
C GLY A 720 -8.56 -11.57 -1.94
N TYR A 721 -9.62 -10.74 -1.96
CA TYR A 721 -10.61 -10.72 -0.87
C TYR A 721 -11.36 -12.05 -0.75
N PHE A 722 -11.69 -12.71 -1.87
CA PHE A 722 -12.41 -13.99 -1.88
C PHE A 722 -11.48 -15.22 -1.88
N ASP A 723 -10.54 -15.28 -2.82
CA ASP A 723 -9.54 -16.36 -2.96
C ASP A 723 -8.28 -15.78 -3.61
N ASN A 724 -7.21 -15.59 -2.82
CA ASN A 724 -5.96 -15.02 -3.32
C ASN A 724 -5.15 -16.00 -4.19
N SER A 725 -5.50 -17.29 -4.23
CA SER A 725 -4.74 -18.29 -4.99
C SER A 725 -5.25 -18.51 -6.43
N GLY A 726 -6.52 -18.22 -6.68
CA GLY A 726 -7.23 -18.61 -7.90
C GLY A 726 -7.55 -20.12 -7.99
N MET A 727 -7.17 -20.91 -6.98
CA MET A 727 -7.33 -22.36 -6.96
C MET A 727 -8.80 -22.76 -6.89
N PHE A 728 -9.62 -22.02 -6.15
CA PHE A 728 -11.03 -22.36 -5.94
C PHE A 728 -11.78 -22.43 -7.29
N THR A 729 -11.57 -21.44 -8.16
CA THR A 729 -12.13 -21.41 -9.52
C THR A 729 -11.58 -22.52 -10.41
N ALA A 730 -10.28 -22.82 -10.33
CA ALA A 730 -9.65 -23.87 -11.11
C ALA A 730 -10.20 -25.26 -10.75
N VAL A 731 -10.31 -25.56 -9.45
CA VAL A 731 -10.81 -26.84 -8.93
C VAL A 731 -12.29 -27.02 -9.26
N GLU A 732 -13.10 -25.99 -9.06
CA GLU A 732 -14.53 -26.04 -9.35
C GLU A 732 -14.81 -26.22 -10.85
N TRP A 733 -14.01 -25.60 -11.73
CA TRP A 733 -14.09 -25.82 -13.16
C TRP A 733 -13.68 -27.25 -13.54
N LEU A 734 -12.57 -27.75 -13.00
CA LEU A 734 -12.13 -29.13 -13.21
C LEU A 734 -13.22 -30.12 -12.79
N ASP A 735 -13.79 -29.97 -11.59
CA ASP A 735 -14.83 -30.84 -11.06
C ASP A 735 -16.07 -30.90 -11.97
N LYS A 736 -16.50 -29.73 -12.48
CA LYS A 736 -17.65 -29.60 -13.37
C LYS A 736 -17.48 -30.37 -14.68
N TYR A 737 -16.27 -30.40 -15.24
CA TYR A 737 -16.00 -30.99 -16.55
C TYR A 737 -15.27 -32.35 -16.52
N LEU A 738 -15.07 -32.95 -15.33
CA LEU A 738 -14.40 -34.25 -15.18
C LEU A 738 -14.96 -35.35 -16.11
N ASP A 739 -16.29 -35.45 -16.21
CA ASP A 739 -16.93 -36.47 -17.06
C ASP A 739 -16.65 -36.23 -18.55
N ASP A 740 -16.68 -34.98 -19.00
CA ASP A 740 -16.34 -34.61 -20.38
C ASP A 740 -14.86 -34.84 -20.69
N PHE A 741 -13.97 -34.49 -19.77
CA PHE A 741 -12.55 -34.73 -19.89
C PHE A 741 -12.24 -36.22 -20.07
N SER A 742 -12.88 -37.08 -19.28
CA SER A 742 -12.69 -38.52 -19.39
C SER A 742 -13.32 -39.12 -20.64
N LYS A 743 -14.60 -38.82 -20.91
CA LYS A 743 -15.40 -39.55 -21.93
C LYS A 743 -15.26 -38.98 -23.32
N ASN A 744 -15.16 -37.66 -23.43
CA ASN A 744 -15.28 -36.93 -24.69
C ASN A 744 -13.94 -36.41 -25.21
N LEU A 745 -12.99 -36.09 -24.32
CA LEU A 745 -11.72 -35.46 -24.69
C LEU A 745 -10.49 -36.36 -24.47
N ASN A 746 -10.69 -37.56 -23.91
CA ASN A 746 -9.66 -38.52 -23.53
C ASN A 746 -8.48 -37.93 -22.75
N ILE A 747 -8.77 -36.98 -21.85
CA ILE A 747 -7.77 -36.41 -20.94
C ILE A 747 -7.58 -37.40 -19.78
N LYS A 748 -6.35 -37.93 -19.63
CA LYS A 748 -6.00 -38.86 -18.54
C LYS A 748 -5.04 -38.25 -17.53
N ARG A 749 -4.35 -37.17 -17.90
CA ARG A 749 -3.30 -36.53 -17.11
C ARG A 749 -3.66 -35.07 -16.92
N VAL A 750 -3.73 -34.63 -15.66
CA VAL A 750 -3.96 -33.22 -15.32
C VAL A 750 -2.85 -32.76 -14.39
N LEU A 751 -2.11 -31.73 -14.79
CA LEU A 751 -1.21 -30.99 -13.92
C LEU A 751 -1.95 -29.76 -13.39
N LEU A 752 -2.19 -29.72 -12.09
CA LEU A 752 -2.79 -28.57 -11.41
C LEU A 752 -1.67 -27.75 -10.77
N LEU A 753 -1.23 -26.70 -11.46
CA LEU A 753 -0.11 -25.85 -11.08
C LEU A 753 -0.61 -24.64 -10.28
N GLN A 754 -0.13 -24.48 -9.05
CA GLN A 754 -0.32 -23.27 -8.25
C GLN A 754 0.97 -22.44 -8.25
N ILE A 755 0.87 -21.17 -8.63
CA ILE A 755 1.95 -20.19 -8.57
C ILE A 755 1.64 -19.21 -7.46
N ASN A 756 2.42 -19.26 -6.38
CA ASN A 756 2.30 -18.37 -5.23
C ASN A 756 3.40 -17.31 -5.25
N ALA A 757 3.00 -16.03 -5.23
CA ALA A 757 3.90 -14.89 -5.18
C ALA A 757 4.56 -14.69 -3.81
N SER A 758 4.01 -15.32 -2.77
CA SER A 758 4.55 -15.33 -1.41
C SER A 758 5.13 -16.70 -1.04
N PRO A 759 5.99 -16.77 -0.02
CA PRO A 759 6.60 -18.02 0.39
C PRO A 759 5.53 -18.90 1.04
N GLU A 760 5.82 -20.19 1.12
CA GLU A 760 4.90 -21.13 1.75
C GLU A 760 4.72 -20.78 3.24
N ALA A 761 3.47 -20.66 3.68
CA ALA A 761 3.16 -20.26 5.05
C ALA A 761 3.59 -21.37 6.03
N LYS A 762 4.68 -21.15 6.76
CA LYS A 762 5.12 -22.02 7.86
C LYS A 762 4.55 -21.55 9.20
N LEU A 763 4.26 -22.50 10.09
CA LEU A 763 3.93 -22.20 11.48
C LEU A 763 5.14 -21.50 12.13
N PRO A 764 4.99 -20.27 12.65
CA PRO A 764 6.08 -19.61 13.34
C PRO A 764 6.45 -20.39 14.62
N PRO A 765 7.74 -20.57 14.94
CA PRO A 765 8.19 -21.47 16.00
C PRO A 765 7.80 -21.00 17.41
N LYS A 766 7.56 -19.70 17.61
CA LYS A 766 7.01 -19.10 18.85
C LYS A 766 6.17 -17.86 18.48
N ILE A 767 4.92 -17.80 18.94
CA ILE A 767 4.08 -16.61 18.86
C ILE A 767 3.93 -16.05 20.27
N LYS A 768 4.38 -14.82 20.52
CA LYS A 768 3.94 -14.03 21.68
C LYS A 768 2.70 -13.27 21.25
N GLY A 769 1.56 -13.52 21.87
CA GLY A 769 0.37 -12.70 21.66
C GLY A 769 0.63 -11.26 22.11
N ASP A 770 0.18 -10.27 21.34
CA ASP A 770 0.26 -8.87 21.75
C ASP A 770 -0.72 -8.55 22.89
N LYS A 771 -0.55 -7.39 23.52
CA LYS A 771 -1.33 -6.96 24.69
C LYS A 771 -2.82 -6.76 24.37
N GLY A 772 -3.68 -7.10 25.34
CA GLY A 772 -5.13 -7.20 25.20
C GLY A 772 -5.85 -5.98 24.63
N TRP A 773 -5.63 -4.76 25.16
CA TRP A 773 -6.39 -3.58 24.71
C TRP A 773 -6.17 -3.23 23.23
N PHE A 774 -4.93 -3.34 22.74
CA PHE A 774 -4.64 -3.08 21.33
C PHE A 774 -5.32 -4.15 20.47
N MET A 775 -5.19 -5.43 20.88
CA MET A 775 -5.85 -6.55 20.22
C MET A 775 -7.39 -6.54 20.31
N GLU A 776 -8.01 -5.84 21.26
CA GLU A 776 -9.47 -5.66 21.26
C GLU A 776 -9.93 -4.73 20.13
N TRP A 777 -9.17 -3.66 19.85
CA TRP A 777 -9.52 -2.69 18.80
C TRP A 777 -9.08 -3.14 17.40
N ILE A 778 -7.87 -3.69 17.30
CA ILE A 778 -7.28 -4.06 16.00
C ILE A 778 -7.33 -5.55 15.72
N GLY A 779 -7.49 -6.40 16.74
CA GLY A 779 -7.51 -7.85 16.60
C GLY A 779 -8.68 -8.36 15.76
N PRO A 780 -9.90 -7.80 15.81
CA PRO A 780 -10.96 -8.17 14.86
C PRO A 780 -10.55 -7.91 13.40
N LEU A 781 -9.94 -6.76 13.11
CA LEU A 781 -9.48 -6.41 11.75
C LEU A 781 -8.31 -7.30 11.31
N GLN A 782 -7.35 -7.54 12.20
CA GLN A 782 -6.24 -8.47 11.95
C GLN A 782 -6.74 -9.89 11.76
N ALA A 783 -7.71 -10.35 12.55
CA ALA A 783 -8.29 -11.67 12.43
C ALA A 783 -9.01 -11.83 11.09
N VAL A 784 -9.83 -10.86 10.67
CA VAL A 784 -10.46 -10.89 9.33
C VAL A 784 -9.41 -11.00 8.22
N TYR A 785 -8.30 -10.27 8.34
CA TYR A 785 -7.20 -10.34 7.37
C TYR A 785 -6.44 -11.68 7.43
N SER A 786 -6.10 -12.20 8.60
CA SER A 786 -5.35 -13.45 8.78
C SER A 786 -6.17 -14.71 8.51
N VAL A 787 -7.48 -14.68 8.81
CA VAL A 787 -8.43 -15.75 8.50
C VAL A 787 -8.54 -15.91 7.00
N ARG A 788 -8.54 -14.81 6.24
CA ARG A 788 -8.55 -14.83 4.77
C ARG A 788 -7.43 -15.73 4.23
N ASP A 789 -6.19 -15.52 4.64
CA ASP A 789 -5.05 -16.25 4.07
C ASP A 789 -5.00 -17.72 4.57
N SER A 790 -5.25 -17.95 5.86
CA SER A 790 -5.14 -19.30 6.47
C SER A 790 -6.30 -20.24 6.12
N THR A 791 -7.54 -19.73 6.09
CA THR A 791 -8.71 -20.56 5.74
C THR A 791 -8.76 -20.88 4.26
N GLN A 792 -8.39 -19.93 3.38
CA GLN A 792 -8.30 -20.18 1.94
C GLN A 792 -7.30 -21.29 1.63
N ALA A 793 -6.09 -21.24 2.22
CA ALA A 793 -5.09 -22.29 2.02
C ALA A 793 -5.59 -23.68 2.47
N SER A 794 -6.15 -23.78 3.68
CA SER A 794 -6.68 -25.04 4.21
C SER A 794 -7.83 -25.61 3.36
N ARG A 795 -8.77 -24.74 2.96
CA ARG A 795 -9.89 -25.11 2.09
C ARG A 795 -9.38 -25.63 0.75
N ASN A 796 -8.50 -24.87 0.08
CA ASN A 796 -8.02 -25.19 -1.25
C ASN A 796 -7.25 -26.52 -1.24
N SER A 797 -6.40 -26.79 -0.24
CA SER A 797 -5.73 -28.08 -0.10
C SER A 797 -6.72 -29.24 0.03
N LYS A 798 -7.82 -29.06 0.78
CA LYS A 798 -8.83 -30.10 0.96
C LYS A 798 -9.63 -30.36 -0.32
N GLU A 799 -10.01 -29.31 -1.02
CA GLU A 799 -10.77 -29.41 -2.28
C GLU A 799 -9.95 -30.11 -3.37
N VAL A 800 -8.66 -29.79 -3.49
CA VAL A 800 -7.73 -30.48 -4.40
C VAL A 800 -7.63 -31.97 -4.07
N GLU A 801 -7.52 -32.34 -2.79
CA GLU A 801 -7.48 -33.74 -2.36
C GLU A 801 -8.76 -34.50 -2.75
N LEU A 802 -9.92 -33.89 -2.53
CA LEU A 802 -11.22 -34.49 -2.86
C LEU A 802 -11.42 -34.61 -4.38
N LEU A 803 -11.05 -33.57 -5.13
CA LEU A 803 -11.10 -33.57 -6.59
C LEU A 803 -10.21 -34.69 -7.16
N ALA A 804 -8.97 -34.82 -6.69
CA ALA A 804 -8.05 -35.86 -7.16
C ALA A 804 -8.63 -37.27 -6.96
N LYS A 805 -9.21 -37.56 -5.78
CA LYS A 805 -9.87 -38.84 -5.50
C LYS A 805 -11.05 -39.11 -6.42
N ARG A 806 -11.85 -38.08 -6.74
CA ARG A 806 -12.99 -38.21 -7.67
C ARG A 806 -12.52 -38.44 -9.10
N ALA A 807 -11.47 -37.73 -9.53
CA ALA A 807 -10.88 -37.84 -10.85
C ALA A 807 -10.27 -39.23 -11.10
N GLU A 808 -9.60 -39.81 -10.10
CA GLU A 808 -9.03 -41.17 -10.19
C GLU A 808 -10.10 -42.23 -10.51
N ARG A 809 -11.31 -42.10 -9.92
CA ARG A 809 -12.45 -42.99 -10.22
C ARG A 809 -12.96 -42.88 -11.67
N LYS A 810 -12.61 -41.79 -12.35
CA LYS A 810 -12.91 -41.53 -13.77
C LYS A 810 -11.70 -41.82 -14.66
N GLY A 811 -10.62 -42.40 -14.13
CA GLY A 811 -9.40 -42.68 -14.86
C GLY A 811 -8.58 -41.43 -15.21
N ILE A 812 -8.77 -40.33 -14.48
CA ILE A 812 -7.99 -39.09 -14.64
C ILE A 812 -7.03 -38.96 -13.45
N THR A 813 -5.74 -38.85 -13.72
CA THR A 813 -4.73 -38.58 -12.71
C THR A 813 -4.51 -37.08 -12.59
N ILE A 814 -4.96 -36.48 -11.48
CA ILE A 814 -4.67 -35.08 -11.15
C ILE A 814 -3.44 -35.04 -10.24
N LYS A 815 -2.41 -34.31 -10.65
CA LYS A 815 -1.20 -34.05 -9.86
C LYS A 815 -1.13 -32.56 -9.52
N PRO A 816 -1.35 -32.17 -8.25
CA PRO A 816 -1.14 -30.81 -7.82
C PRO A 816 0.35 -30.51 -7.66
N PHE A 817 0.75 -29.30 -8.03
CA PHE A 817 2.12 -28.83 -7.92
C PHE A 817 2.13 -27.36 -7.49
N VAL A 818 2.92 -27.01 -6.47
CA VAL A 818 2.96 -25.64 -5.93
C VAL A 818 4.36 -25.06 -6.15
N ILE A 819 4.42 -23.88 -6.77
CA ILE A 819 5.63 -23.09 -6.95
C ILE A 819 5.44 -21.77 -6.18
N SER A 820 6.05 -21.69 -5.00
CA SER A 820 6.04 -20.50 -4.16
C SER A 820 7.32 -19.69 -4.34
N PHE A 821 7.24 -18.37 -4.24
CA PHE A 821 8.43 -17.54 -4.26
C PHE A 821 9.32 -17.85 -3.03
N PRO A 822 10.65 -18.01 -3.17
CA PRO A 822 11.49 -18.48 -2.07
C PRO A 822 11.53 -17.56 -0.84
N GLU A 823 11.85 -18.16 0.31
CA GLU A 823 12.10 -17.43 1.56
C GLU A 823 13.41 -16.62 1.47
N GLY A 824 13.55 -15.60 2.31
CA GLY A 824 14.77 -14.76 2.38
C GLY A 824 14.77 -13.55 1.45
N TYR A 825 13.84 -13.47 0.49
CA TYR A 825 13.62 -12.28 -0.32
C TYR A 825 12.53 -11.38 0.27
N LYS A 826 12.80 -10.08 0.37
CA LYS A 826 11.81 -9.10 0.84
C LYS A 826 10.82 -8.76 -0.28
N GLN A 827 9.53 -8.92 0.00
CA GLN A 827 8.47 -8.79 -0.99
C GLN A 827 7.85 -7.39 -0.96
N PRO A 828 7.98 -6.56 -2.01
CA PRO A 828 7.24 -5.30 -2.09
C PRO A 828 5.77 -5.52 -2.42
N LEU A 829 4.89 -4.78 -1.74
CA LEU A 829 3.46 -4.65 -2.07
C LEU A 829 3.20 -3.30 -2.75
N SER A 830 3.98 -2.99 -3.79
CA SER A 830 3.85 -1.75 -4.56
C SER A 830 3.62 -2.06 -6.05
N TRP A 831 3.41 -1.05 -6.89
CA TRP A 831 3.32 -1.20 -8.36
C TRP A 831 4.60 -0.80 -9.08
N LYS A 832 5.73 -0.96 -8.40
CA LYS A 832 7.08 -0.69 -8.90
C LYS A 832 8.03 -1.75 -8.37
N LEU A 833 8.94 -2.25 -9.20
CA LEU A 833 10.06 -3.08 -8.76
C LEU A 833 11.37 -2.35 -9.03
N THR A 834 12.32 -2.50 -8.12
CA THR A 834 13.72 -2.14 -8.38
C THR A 834 14.40 -3.19 -9.25
N GLU A 835 15.52 -2.86 -9.89
CA GLU A 835 16.26 -3.83 -10.70
C GLU A 835 16.76 -5.01 -9.85
N GLN A 836 17.18 -4.76 -8.61
CA GLN A 836 17.50 -5.83 -7.65
C GLN A 836 16.29 -6.73 -7.35
N GLN A 837 15.08 -6.16 -7.22
CA GLN A 837 13.87 -6.95 -6.98
C GLN A 837 13.47 -7.77 -8.21
N LYS A 838 13.65 -7.24 -9.43
CA LYS A 838 13.49 -8.01 -10.67
C LYS A 838 14.50 -9.16 -10.73
N GLU A 839 15.75 -8.90 -10.37
CA GLU A 839 16.77 -9.95 -10.32
C GLU A 839 16.47 -11.00 -9.24
N ASN A 840 15.89 -10.60 -8.10
CA ASN A 840 15.44 -11.55 -7.09
C ASN A 840 14.36 -12.51 -7.63
N LEU A 841 13.51 -12.09 -8.58
CA LEU A 841 12.57 -13.00 -9.25
C LEU A 841 13.32 -14.05 -10.09
N ARG A 842 14.35 -13.64 -10.84
CA ARG A 842 15.17 -14.56 -11.64
C ARG A 842 15.98 -15.52 -10.76
N LEU A 843 16.61 -15.01 -9.70
CA LEU A 843 17.33 -15.81 -8.71
C LEU A 843 16.40 -16.77 -7.98
N GLY A 844 15.21 -16.31 -7.60
CA GLY A 844 14.21 -17.15 -6.96
C GLY A 844 13.78 -18.31 -7.86
N TRP A 845 13.61 -18.07 -9.17
CA TRP A 845 13.36 -19.15 -10.13
C TRP A 845 14.53 -20.13 -10.20
N LYS A 846 15.77 -19.64 -10.24
CA LYS A 846 16.97 -20.48 -10.22
C LYS A 846 17.04 -21.36 -8.97
N GLU A 847 16.63 -20.86 -7.81
CA GLU A 847 16.52 -21.65 -6.58
C GLU A 847 15.45 -22.74 -6.70
N ILE A 848 14.26 -22.41 -7.20
CA ILE A 848 13.18 -23.38 -7.43
C ILE A 848 13.64 -24.53 -8.31
N LYS A 849 14.42 -24.27 -9.37
CA LYS A 849 14.96 -25.33 -10.24
C LYS A 849 15.86 -26.33 -9.49
N GLY A 850 16.51 -25.90 -8.41
CA GLY A 850 17.33 -26.77 -7.56
C GLY A 850 16.53 -27.60 -6.55
N THR A 851 15.23 -27.34 -6.38
CA THR A 851 14.42 -28.00 -5.35
C THR A 851 14.06 -29.44 -5.73
N PRO A 852 13.95 -30.37 -4.74
CA PRO A 852 13.45 -31.71 -4.99
C PRO A 852 12.05 -31.71 -5.60
N THR A 853 11.22 -30.75 -5.21
CA THR A 853 9.87 -30.56 -5.73
C THR A 853 9.91 -30.33 -7.24
N PHE A 854 10.76 -29.43 -7.75
CA PHE A 854 10.88 -29.20 -9.19
C PHE A 854 11.42 -30.42 -9.95
N GLN A 855 12.39 -31.14 -9.39
CA GLN A 855 12.88 -32.39 -9.99
C GLN A 855 11.79 -33.44 -10.15
N GLN A 856 10.86 -33.55 -9.18
CA GLN A 856 9.69 -34.41 -9.29
C GLN A 856 8.75 -34.00 -10.43
N LEU A 857 8.58 -32.69 -10.67
CA LEU A 857 7.79 -32.21 -11.81
C LEU A 857 8.45 -32.57 -13.15
N GLN A 858 9.77 -32.36 -13.28
CA GLN A 858 10.50 -32.75 -14.49
C GLN A 858 10.44 -34.25 -14.75
N GLU A 859 10.65 -35.07 -13.70
CA GLU A 859 10.53 -36.53 -13.80
C GLU A 859 9.11 -36.97 -14.17
N LEU A 860 8.09 -36.35 -13.57
CA LEU A 860 6.69 -36.60 -13.90
C LEU A 860 6.41 -36.30 -15.37
N TRP A 861 6.81 -35.12 -15.85
CA TRP A 861 6.52 -34.64 -17.20
C TRP A 861 7.27 -35.43 -18.28
N GLN A 862 8.59 -35.54 -18.13
CA GLN A 862 9.47 -36.07 -19.18
C GLN A 862 9.62 -37.59 -19.12
N LYS A 863 9.64 -38.21 -17.93
CA LYS A 863 9.86 -39.66 -17.81
C LYS A 863 8.56 -40.42 -17.62
N LYS A 864 7.72 -40.00 -16.68
CA LYS A 864 6.50 -40.75 -16.33
C LYS A 864 5.37 -40.53 -17.32
N TRP A 865 5.16 -39.29 -17.75
CA TRP A 865 4.17 -38.96 -18.77
C TRP A 865 4.74 -38.98 -20.18
N ASN A 866 6.08 -39.01 -20.33
CA ASN A 866 6.76 -39.10 -21.61
C ASN A 866 6.31 -38.03 -22.62
N ILE A 867 6.03 -36.82 -22.12
CA ILE A 867 5.59 -35.72 -22.95
C ILE A 867 6.78 -35.20 -23.77
N PRO A 868 6.66 -35.07 -25.11
CA PRO A 868 7.74 -34.55 -25.93
C PRO A 868 8.03 -33.08 -25.59
N HIS A 869 9.24 -32.62 -25.87
CA HIS A 869 9.61 -31.21 -25.69
C HIS A 869 8.73 -30.27 -26.56
N GLU A 870 8.40 -30.70 -27.78
CA GLU A 870 7.49 -29.98 -28.68
C GLU A 870 6.57 -30.98 -29.39
N TRP A 871 5.28 -30.67 -29.46
CA TRP A 871 4.32 -31.44 -30.25
C TRP A 871 4.51 -31.13 -31.74
N LYS A 872 4.50 -32.16 -32.59
CA LYS A 872 4.69 -32.02 -34.04
C LYS A 872 3.49 -31.39 -34.73
#